data_AF-A0A7Y2B9J1-F1
#
_entry.id   AF-A0A7Y2B9J1-F1
#
_cell.length_a   1.000
_cell.length_b   1.000
_cell.length_c   1.000
_cell.angle_alpha   90.00
_cell.angle_beta   90.00
_cell.angle_gamma   90.00
#
_symmetry.space_group_name_H-M   'P 1'
#
loop_
_entity.id
_entity.type
_entity.pdbx_description
1 polymer ?
#
loop_
_entity_poly.entity_id
_entity_poly.type
_entity_poly.pdbx_seq_one_letter_code
_entity_poly.pdbx_strand_id
1 'polypeptide(L)'
;MRLLLTLFTFISVFLCNQMLFSQTEPFCGSTMQAHEQLMEENEEYRQRFKKWQKLIKPIIKARNENKNPDCTNGPLLVPVAIHFDAGIVPAGQEQCAIDVAIDHIQELNLEFAGLDVDAPLINQFTACFGANILGNACLEFCIGTVNHPPGYGLVDGDYAVTFNQVSFTIPSGNFTPVNSDWDEYVNIYVDNLPGGLLGVSNGIPGNFNGDGVLLDNCVFGTGAISCPGAQFTGATGCFAAVDEGEVLAHELGHYFGLFHIWGDNSGCSGAQDQIADTPDMASSYSSYLACGSHTTCSDLPQTCGTEDMYMNFMSYAGNACMYMFTSDQSDVMNATAVTEGYTTTTTKCGTPPLADFTPFGAYELCNTDCIDYTDQSLNNPLDWDWSFVVTSGDIVLDITTSILQNPTVCLTAGVSGVIETTLTVSNSIGTTMKTQTLDVSYGIVRTTYADVDNDTYGDPNDVTIDCDFPPPGNVLNNLDCDDTDPNINPAAVEVCDGIDNNCDGTIDEGFALNTYYADADMDSFGDNNATIMACVAPPGYVTDNTDCDDTDADIFPGATEICDDIDNNCDGNTDEGLPLFTYYEDADSDTYGNPAVTIQDCSQPAGYVSDDMDCDDTDPNINPSASELCDGVDNNCDGTIDEGCVLEDCDGDSLIINTITQNTNRAEFNVTSEALVNNGQSILFTAGTDINLDPSFEVVQGTIFEASIIPCMSAGFDNDEEIISRNLSDFEKLSEEVYTLFDVQDIVTLIIINKDGKIYYQNQTDLNALGKVIDDETKKLKEGFYVINILAGKKSMSQRIVITN
;
A
#
# COMPACT_ATOMS: atom_id res chain seq x y z
N MET A 1 -97.40 15.98 33.28
CA MET A 1 -98.30 14.97 32.67
C MET A 1 -99.02 15.62 31.50
N ARG A 2 -98.73 15.31 30.22
CA ARG A 2 -97.88 14.24 29.65
C ARG A 2 -96.76 14.87 28.80
N LEU A 3 -95.47 14.50 28.84
CA LEU A 3 -94.72 13.57 29.72
C LEU A 3 -95.32 12.17 29.87
N LEU A 4 -95.19 11.33 28.82
CA LEU A 4 -95.28 9.85 28.91
C LEU A 4 -95.01 9.05 27.60
N LEU A 5 -94.77 9.66 26.44
CA LEU A 5 -94.63 8.92 25.15
C LEU A 5 -93.28 9.03 24.41
N THR A 6 -92.29 9.73 24.96
CA THR A 6 -90.93 9.85 24.40
C THR A 6 -89.87 9.48 25.45
N LEU A 7 -90.11 8.37 26.17
CA LEU A 7 -89.25 7.88 27.26
C LEU A 7 -89.06 6.35 27.25
N PHE A 8 -89.33 5.69 26.11
CA PHE A 8 -89.30 4.22 25.98
C PHE A 8 -88.51 3.70 24.76
N THR A 9 -87.83 4.60 24.04
CA THR A 9 -86.96 4.30 22.89
C THR A 9 -85.56 4.92 23.03
N PHE A 10 -85.14 5.17 24.27
CA PHE A 10 -83.81 5.69 24.64
C PHE A 10 -83.17 4.96 25.83
N ILE A 11 -83.80 3.89 26.34
CA ILE A 11 -83.33 3.08 27.49
C ILE A 11 -83.32 1.59 27.10
N SER A 12 -82.98 1.31 25.84
CA SER A 12 -82.95 -0.05 25.25
C SER A 12 -81.85 -0.24 24.19
N VAL A 13 -80.99 0.76 23.99
CA VAL A 13 -79.80 0.72 23.10
C VAL A 13 -78.54 1.12 23.89
N PHE A 14 -78.56 0.90 25.21
CA PHE A 14 -77.43 1.13 26.13
C PHE A 14 -77.00 -0.15 26.87
N LEU A 15 -77.58 -1.29 26.50
CA LEU A 15 -77.36 -2.61 27.13
C LEU A 15 -77.39 -3.76 26.10
N CYS A 16 -76.86 -3.55 24.89
CA CYS A 16 -76.40 -4.63 24.01
C CYS A 16 -75.50 -4.07 22.89
N ASN A 17 -74.26 -3.74 23.22
CA ASN A 17 -73.19 -3.66 22.22
C ASN A 17 -71.81 -3.98 22.82
N GLN A 18 -71.76 -4.91 23.78
CA GLN A 18 -70.54 -5.68 23.99
C GLN A 18 -70.42 -6.64 22.81
N MET A 19 -69.76 -6.16 21.75
CA MET A 19 -69.23 -7.05 20.74
C MET A 19 -68.18 -7.93 21.40
N LEU A 20 -68.35 -9.24 21.28
CA LEU A 20 -67.36 -10.22 21.70
C LEU A 20 -66.20 -10.17 20.70
N PHE A 21 -65.30 -9.20 20.88
CA PHE A 21 -63.93 -9.35 20.39
C PHE A 21 -63.33 -10.57 21.09
N SER A 22 -62.62 -11.40 20.32
CA SER A 22 -61.97 -12.59 20.86
C SER A 22 -60.87 -12.15 21.81
N GLN A 23 -60.77 -12.80 22.99
CA GLN A 23 -59.78 -12.42 24.00
C GLN A 23 -58.35 -12.73 23.51
N THR A 24 -57.64 -11.67 23.17
CA THR A 24 -56.23 -11.47 23.52
C THR A 24 -56.21 -10.16 24.31
N GLU A 25 -55.90 -10.24 25.61
CA GLU A 25 -55.79 -9.05 26.47
C GLU A 25 -54.61 -8.17 25.98
N PRO A 26 -54.61 -6.85 26.22
CA PRO A 26 -53.64 -5.93 25.61
C PRO A 26 -52.23 -6.12 26.19
N PHE A 27 -51.25 -6.34 25.31
CA PHE A 27 -49.83 -6.51 25.65
C PHE A 27 -49.22 -5.19 26.15
N CYS A 28 -49.49 -4.08 25.46
CA CYS A 28 -49.16 -2.70 25.87
C CYS A 28 -50.41 -1.81 25.88
N GLY A 29 -50.38 -0.74 26.68
CA GLY A 29 -51.49 0.20 26.84
C GLY A 29 -51.47 1.41 25.90
N SER A 30 -50.35 1.70 25.25
CA SER A 30 -50.10 2.91 24.46
C SER A 30 -50.57 2.81 23.00
N THR A 31 -51.77 2.27 22.76
CA THR A 31 -52.30 2.08 21.40
C THR A 31 -52.63 3.40 20.69
N MET A 32 -52.74 3.37 19.36
CA MET A 32 -53.22 4.52 18.59
C MET A 32 -54.63 4.97 19.01
N GLN A 33 -55.51 4.08 19.49
CA GLN A 33 -56.82 4.51 20.01
C GLN A 33 -56.70 5.30 21.31
N ALA A 34 -55.74 4.94 22.19
CA ALA A 34 -55.44 5.74 23.38
C ALA A 34 -54.86 7.11 22.98
N HIS A 35 -53.96 7.16 22.00
CA HIS A 35 -53.46 8.41 21.41
C HIS A 35 -54.58 9.27 20.81
N GLU A 36 -55.47 8.69 19.98
CA GLU A 36 -56.61 9.39 19.38
C GLU A 36 -57.57 9.93 20.45
N GLN A 37 -57.90 9.12 21.47
CA GLN A 37 -58.72 9.58 22.59
C GLN A 37 -58.07 10.74 23.35
N LEU A 38 -56.77 10.66 23.66
CA LEU A 38 -56.03 11.79 24.26
C LEU A 38 -56.03 13.01 23.33
N MET A 39 -55.92 12.83 22.01
CA MET A 39 -56.01 13.90 21.02
C MET A 39 -57.42 14.51 20.87
N GLU A 40 -58.49 13.80 21.24
CA GLU A 40 -59.88 14.31 21.27
C GLU A 40 -60.27 14.91 22.63
N GLU A 41 -59.85 14.31 23.74
CA GLU A 41 -60.30 14.70 25.09
C GLU A 41 -59.35 15.67 25.80
N ASN A 42 -58.03 15.59 25.57
CA ASN A 42 -57.03 16.43 26.25
C ASN A 42 -56.49 17.54 25.32
N GLU A 43 -56.90 18.78 25.56
CA GLU A 43 -56.41 19.93 24.78
C GLU A 43 -54.91 20.21 25.00
N GLU A 44 -54.38 20.03 26.21
CA GLU A 44 -52.97 20.31 26.49
C GLU A 44 -52.06 19.33 25.74
N TYR A 45 -52.37 18.02 25.81
CA TYR A 45 -51.70 16.99 25.02
C TYR A 45 -51.77 17.28 23.52
N ARG A 46 -52.95 17.64 23.00
CA ARG A 46 -53.14 18.01 21.59
C ARG A 46 -52.26 19.20 21.15
N GLN A 47 -52.03 20.18 22.02
CA GLN A 47 -51.12 21.30 21.71
C GLN A 47 -49.64 20.89 21.86
N ARG A 48 -49.29 20.07 22.87
CA ARG A 48 -47.93 19.48 23.04
C ARG A 48 -47.54 18.69 21.81
N PHE A 49 -48.37 17.75 21.38
CA PHE A 49 -48.13 16.92 20.20
C PHE A 49 -47.94 17.75 18.92
N LYS A 50 -48.75 18.79 18.70
CA LYS A 50 -48.60 19.71 17.56
C LYS A 50 -47.37 20.61 17.63
N LYS A 51 -46.88 20.95 18.83
CA LYS A 51 -45.56 21.61 19.05
C LYS A 51 -44.45 20.63 18.69
N TRP A 52 -44.44 19.45 19.31
CA TRP A 52 -43.46 18.37 19.09
C TRP A 52 -43.33 17.99 17.62
N GLN A 53 -44.44 17.62 16.95
CA GLN A 53 -44.48 17.31 15.51
C GLN A 53 -43.94 18.43 14.60
N LYS A 54 -43.88 19.68 15.06
CA LYS A 54 -43.30 20.80 14.32
C LYS A 54 -41.80 20.95 14.57
N LEU A 55 -41.33 20.61 15.77
CA LEU A 55 -39.93 20.74 16.18
C LEU A 55 -39.06 19.57 15.71
N ILE A 56 -39.57 18.33 15.75
CA ILE A 56 -38.81 17.13 15.34
C ILE A 56 -38.54 17.09 13.83
N LYS A 57 -39.50 17.52 12.99
CA LYS A 57 -39.44 17.35 11.51
C LYS A 57 -38.18 17.90 10.83
N PRO A 58 -37.64 19.09 11.17
CA PRO A 58 -36.36 19.53 10.62
C PRO A 58 -35.15 18.72 11.13
N ILE A 59 -35.21 18.13 12.32
CA ILE A 59 -34.13 17.32 12.91
C ILE A 59 -34.12 15.93 12.28
N ILE A 60 -35.28 15.25 12.25
CA ILE A 60 -35.52 13.99 11.52
C ILE A 60 -34.95 14.15 10.11
N LYS A 61 -35.48 15.08 9.31
CA LYS A 61 -35.02 15.32 7.93
C LYS A 61 -33.50 15.47 7.82
N ALA A 62 -32.85 16.16 8.76
CA ALA A 62 -31.40 16.32 8.77
C ALA A 62 -30.65 15.01 9.12
N ARG A 63 -31.21 14.14 9.96
CA ARG A 63 -30.66 12.81 10.21
C ARG A 63 -30.90 11.85 9.04
N ASN A 64 -32.10 11.78 8.45
CA ASN A 64 -32.33 10.93 7.26
C ASN A 64 -31.45 11.37 6.07
N GLU A 65 -31.23 12.68 5.87
CA GLU A 65 -30.32 13.21 4.83
C GLU A 65 -28.86 12.81 5.07
N ASN A 66 -28.47 12.48 6.32
CA ASN A 66 -27.17 11.92 6.69
C ASN A 66 -27.23 10.39 6.92
N LYS A 67 -28.37 9.73 6.68
CA LYS A 67 -28.65 8.29 6.86
C LYS A 67 -28.41 7.77 8.29
N ASN A 68 -29.16 8.29 9.26
CA ASN A 68 -29.04 7.91 10.67
C ASN A 68 -27.58 7.95 11.16
N PRO A 69 -26.95 9.14 11.23
CA PRO A 69 -25.51 9.25 11.44
C PRO A 69 -25.07 8.79 12.83
N ASP A 70 -23.86 8.21 12.87
CA ASP A 70 -23.16 7.79 14.09
C ASP A 70 -23.07 8.91 15.14
N CYS A 71 -22.98 8.50 16.40
CA CYS A 71 -22.98 9.38 17.57
C CYS A 71 -21.60 10.04 17.81
N THR A 72 -21.02 10.70 16.79
CA THR A 72 -19.64 11.17 16.75
C THR A 72 -19.25 12.17 17.86
N ASN A 73 -20.23 12.80 18.52
CA ASN A 73 -20.00 13.71 19.66
C ASN A 73 -20.35 13.07 21.02
N GLY A 74 -20.59 11.75 21.05
CA GLY A 74 -21.29 11.04 22.12
C GLY A 74 -22.80 10.94 21.87
N PRO A 75 -23.49 9.96 22.49
CA PRO A 75 -24.95 9.89 22.54
C PRO A 75 -25.52 10.95 23.51
N LEU A 76 -26.84 11.18 23.42
CA LEU A 76 -27.56 12.05 24.35
C LEU A 76 -27.84 11.30 25.65
N LEU A 77 -27.32 11.80 26.77
CA LEU A 77 -27.50 11.19 28.08
C LEU A 77 -28.92 11.46 28.61
N VAL A 78 -29.65 10.38 28.89
CA VAL A 78 -31.03 10.38 29.40
C VAL A 78 -31.03 9.86 30.84
N PRO A 79 -31.19 10.75 31.85
CA PRO A 79 -31.32 10.33 33.23
C PRO A 79 -32.58 9.50 33.47
N VAL A 80 -32.40 8.37 34.15
CA VAL A 80 -33.45 7.43 34.51
C VAL A 80 -33.59 7.35 36.04
N ALA A 81 -34.84 7.27 36.50
CA ALA A 81 -35.21 6.95 37.87
C ALA A 81 -36.15 5.74 37.88
N ILE A 82 -36.01 4.86 38.87
CA ILE A 82 -36.68 3.55 38.88
C ILE A 82 -37.46 3.37 40.20
N HIS A 83 -38.72 2.96 40.09
CA HIS A 83 -39.68 3.00 41.19
C HIS A 83 -40.44 1.68 41.32
N PHE A 84 -40.05 0.85 42.28
CA PHE A 84 -40.75 -0.41 42.61
C PHE A 84 -41.87 -0.13 43.63
N ASP A 85 -43.12 -0.52 43.32
CA ASP A 85 -44.26 -0.30 44.23
C ASP A 85 -44.26 -1.25 45.46
N ALA A 86 -45.23 -1.06 46.35
CA ALA A 86 -45.35 -1.65 47.66
C ALA A 86 -45.45 -3.19 47.64
N GLY A 87 -44.30 -3.85 47.82
CA GLY A 87 -44.19 -5.30 47.97
C GLY A 87 -43.71 -6.07 46.74
N ILE A 88 -43.32 -5.39 45.65
CA ILE A 88 -42.67 -6.02 44.50
C ILE A 88 -41.29 -6.58 44.90
N VAL A 89 -40.55 -5.83 45.72
CA VAL A 89 -39.22 -6.20 46.23
C VAL A 89 -39.31 -6.57 47.71
N PRO A 90 -38.94 -7.81 48.11
CA PRO A 90 -38.89 -8.20 49.51
C PRO A 90 -37.85 -7.42 50.31
N ALA A 91 -38.14 -7.16 51.59
CA ALA A 91 -37.19 -6.50 52.48
C ALA A 91 -35.90 -7.33 52.64
N GLY A 92 -34.75 -6.71 52.37
CA GLY A 92 -33.45 -7.38 52.28
C GLY A 92 -33.08 -7.89 50.88
N GLN A 93 -33.81 -7.51 49.82
CA GLN A 93 -33.50 -7.78 48.40
C GLN A 93 -33.30 -6.49 47.58
N GLU A 94 -33.28 -5.33 48.22
CA GLU A 94 -33.18 -4.00 47.59
C GLU A 94 -31.93 -3.87 46.72
N GLN A 95 -30.76 -4.34 47.19
CA GLN A 95 -29.54 -4.34 46.38
C GLN A 95 -29.67 -5.22 45.14
N CYS A 96 -30.26 -6.41 45.24
CA CYS A 96 -30.44 -7.29 44.08
C CYS A 96 -31.37 -6.66 43.03
N ALA A 97 -32.39 -5.91 43.47
CA ALA A 97 -33.24 -5.14 42.58
C ALA A 97 -32.53 -3.91 41.95
N ILE A 98 -31.55 -3.31 42.63
CA ILE A 98 -30.63 -2.34 42.03
C ILE A 98 -29.74 -3.03 40.97
N ASP A 99 -29.21 -4.22 41.28
CA ASP A 99 -28.35 -4.97 40.36
C ASP A 99 -29.13 -5.35 39.06
N VAL A 100 -30.37 -5.84 39.19
CA VAL A 100 -31.32 -6.07 38.07
C VAL A 100 -31.61 -4.80 37.29
N ALA A 101 -31.77 -3.66 37.97
CA ALA A 101 -32.05 -2.39 37.31
C ALA A 101 -30.85 -1.88 36.50
N ILE A 102 -29.62 -2.05 37.00
CA ILE A 102 -28.38 -1.70 36.27
C ILE A 102 -28.24 -2.59 35.03
N ASP A 103 -28.47 -3.89 35.19
CA ASP A 103 -28.44 -4.92 34.14
C ASP A 103 -29.44 -4.62 33.02
N HIS A 104 -30.71 -4.31 33.35
CA HIS A 104 -31.72 -3.93 32.35
C HIS A 104 -31.39 -2.63 31.61
N ILE A 105 -30.83 -1.63 32.30
CA ILE A 105 -30.42 -0.37 31.67
C ILE A 105 -29.13 -0.54 30.83
N GLN A 106 -28.31 -1.55 31.09
CA GLN A 106 -27.19 -1.89 30.20
C GLN A 106 -27.69 -2.50 28.88
N GLU A 107 -28.64 -3.43 28.92
CA GLU A 107 -29.22 -4.00 27.70
C GLU A 107 -30.00 -2.94 26.89
N LEU A 108 -30.77 -2.08 27.56
CA LEU A 108 -31.48 -0.96 26.94
C LEU A 108 -30.57 -0.03 26.11
N ASN A 109 -29.32 0.13 26.53
CA ASN A 109 -28.34 0.91 25.77
C ASN A 109 -27.83 0.18 24.51
N LEU A 110 -27.84 -1.15 24.50
CA LEU A 110 -27.55 -1.96 23.31
C LEU A 110 -28.74 -1.94 22.34
N GLU A 111 -29.97 -2.12 22.85
CA GLU A 111 -31.23 -2.02 22.09
C GLU A 111 -31.33 -0.68 21.33
N PHE A 112 -31.15 0.46 22.02
CA PHE A 112 -31.25 1.79 21.41
C PHE A 112 -30.07 2.19 20.54
N ALA A 113 -28.89 1.58 20.72
CA ALA A 113 -27.74 1.80 19.85
C ALA A 113 -27.78 0.93 18.58
N GLY A 114 -28.65 -0.08 18.50
CA GLY A 114 -28.60 -1.12 17.47
C GLY A 114 -27.39 -2.06 17.64
N LEU A 115 -26.96 -2.28 18.89
CA LEU A 115 -25.78 -3.06 19.28
C LEU A 115 -26.12 -4.31 20.12
N ASP A 116 -27.42 -4.59 20.28
CA ASP A 116 -28.00 -5.86 20.74
C ASP A 116 -27.33 -7.06 20.03
N VAL A 117 -27.17 -8.17 20.75
CA VAL A 117 -26.49 -9.39 20.28
C VAL A 117 -27.12 -10.01 19.02
N ASP A 118 -28.45 -9.88 18.88
CA ASP A 118 -29.24 -10.41 17.76
C ASP A 118 -29.65 -9.33 16.75
N ALA A 119 -29.41 -8.03 17.01
CA ALA A 119 -29.54 -6.97 16.00
C ALA A 119 -28.81 -7.29 14.66
N PRO A 120 -27.63 -7.94 14.62
CA PRO A 120 -27.00 -8.38 13.38
C PRO A 120 -27.82 -9.36 12.52
N LEU A 121 -28.86 -10.02 13.07
CA LEU A 121 -29.73 -10.91 12.31
C LEU A 121 -30.47 -10.19 11.17
N ILE A 122 -30.76 -8.89 11.33
CA ILE A 122 -31.45 -8.07 10.32
C ILE A 122 -30.72 -8.01 8.97
N ASN A 123 -29.40 -8.24 8.97
CA ASN A 123 -28.58 -8.25 7.75
C ASN A 123 -29.04 -9.31 6.74
N GLN A 124 -29.69 -10.39 7.20
CA GLN A 124 -30.31 -11.43 6.36
C GLN A 124 -31.51 -10.92 5.53
N PHE A 125 -32.14 -9.82 5.96
CA PHE A 125 -33.35 -9.26 5.36
C PHE A 125 -33.10 -7.95 4.58
N THR A 126 -31.84 -7.58 4.37
CA THR A 126 -31.44 -6.40 3.58
C THR A 126 -31.91 -6.40 2.12
N ALA A 127 -32.35 -7.55 1.60
CA ALA A 127 -32.94 -7.68 0.26
C ALA A 127 -34.40 -7.19 0.16
N CYS A 128 -35.14 -7.11 1.28
CA CYS A 128 -36.52 -6.61 1.36
C CYS A 128 -36.60 -5.27 2.10
N PHE A 129 -35.90 -5.13 3.23
CA PHE A 129 -35.89 -3.88 4.02
C PHE A 129 -34.78 -2.89 3.63
N GLY A 130 -33.86 -3.29 2.75
CA GLY A 130 -32.75 -2.46 2.30
C GLY A 130 -31.51 -2.52 3.21
N ALA A 131 -30.42 -1.91 2.74
CA ALA A 131 -29.19 -1.76 3.53
C ALA A 131 -29.28 -0.53 4.43
N ASN A 132 -28.73 -0.63 5.65
CA ASN A 132 -28.82 0.38 6.73
C ASN A 132 -30.26 0.59 7.25
N ILE A 133 -31.07 -0.49 7.33
CA ILE A 133 -32.39 -0.44 7.98
C ILE A 133 -32.26 -0.36 9.52
N LEU A 134 -31.24 -0.97 10.11
CA LEU A 134 -30.96 -0.92 11.54
C LEU A 134 -30.55 0.52 11.93
N GLY A 135 -31.23 1.10 12.92
CA GLY A 135 -31.01 2.49 13.33
C GLY A 135 -30.43 2.63 14.74
N ASN A 136 -29.42 3.48 14.90
CA ASN A 136 -28.88 3.93 16.17
C ASN A 136 -29.61 5.22 16.62
N ALA A 137 -30.26 5.20 17.78
CA ALA A 137 -31.01 6.34 18.31
C ALA A 137 -30.11 7.45 18.90
N CYS A 138 -28.82 7.19 19.08
CA CYS A 138 -27.87 8.05 19.80
C CYS A 138 -28.42 8.59 21.13
N LEU A 139 -29.10 7.72 21.88
CA LEU A 139 -29.50 7.93 23.27
C LEU A 139 -28.69 6.98 24.15
N GLU A 140 -28.28 7.43 25.33
CA GLU A 140 -27.68 6.58 26.35
C GLU A 140 -28.42 6.82 27.68
N PHE A 141 -29.09 5.78 28.15
CA PHE A 141 -29.85 5.76 29.39
C PHE A 141 -28.92 5.51 30.57
N CYS A 142 -29.08 6.34 31.60
CA CYS A 142 -28.23 6.28 32.77
C CYS A 142 -29.06 6.41 34.03
N ILE A 143 -28.99 5.42 34.94
CA ILE A 143 -29.62 5.56 36.26
C ILE A 143 -28.91 6.69 36.99
N GLY A 144 -29.67 7.66 37.50
CA GLY A 144 -29.08 8.80 38.21
C GLY A 144 -28.27 8.35 39.44
N THR A 145 -27.16 9.03 39.70
CA THR A 145 -26.20 8.73 40.78
C THR A 145 -25.89 9.95 41.67
N VAL A 146 -26.40 11.12 41.30
CA VAL A 146 -26.19 12.40 42.00
C VAL A 146 -27.40 13.32 41.82
N ASN A 147 -27.51 14.35 42.67
CA ASN A 147 -28.55 15.39 42.61
C ASN A 147 -29.97 14.83 42.63
N HIS A 148 -30.18 13.79 43.46
CA HIS A 148 -31.48 13.15 43.69
C HIS A 148 -32.48 14.13 44.35
N PRO A 149 -33.79 13.95 44.12
CA PRO A 149 -34.81 14.75 44.80
C PRO A 149 -34.83 14.51 46.32
N PRO A 150 -35.00 15.56 47.14
CA PRO A 150 -34.94 15.43 48.59
C PRO A 150 -36.20 14.75 49.16
N GLY A 151 -36.00 13.71 49.98
CA GLY A 151 -37.07 13.01 50.70
C GLY A 151 -37.12 11.50 50.48
N TYR A 152 -36.49 11.02 49.39
CA TYR A 152 -36.46 9.61 49.00
C TYR A 152 -35.36 8.79 49.70
N GLY A 153 -34.53 9.43 50.54
CA GLY A 153 -33.55 8.76 51.40
C GLY A 153 -32.23 8.38 50.73
N LEU A 154 -32.10 8.63 49.43
CA LEU A 154 -30.86 8.51 48.65
C LEU A 154 -29.88 9.66 48.97
N VAL A 155 -28.59 9.40 48.83
CA VAL A 155 -27.50 10.40 48.86
C VAL A 155 -26.64 10.28 47.60
N ASP A 156 -25.91 11.34 47.24
CA ASP A 156 -24.99 11.33 46.09
C ASP A 156 -24.01 10.14 46.18
N GLY A 157 -24.06 9.26 45.18
CA GLY A 157 -23.37 7.96 45.14
C GLY A 157 -24.31 6.75 45.18
N ASP A 158 -25.55 6.90 45.65
CA ASP A 158 -26.60 5.89 45.51
C ASP A 158 -27.19 5.92 44.10
N TYR A 159 -27.71 4.79 43.61
CA TYR A 159 -28.50 4.78 42.37
C TYR A 159 -29.91 5.33 42.61
N ALA A 160 -30.49 5.98 41.59
CA ALA A 160 -31.85 6.54 41.54
C ALA A 160 -32.96 5.46 41.51
N VAL A 161 -32.90 4.52 42.45
CA VAL A 161 -33.81 3.39 42.59
C VAL A 161 -34.54 3.49 43.92
N THR A 162 -35.86 3.44 43.90
CA THR A 162 -36.72 3.65 45.08
C THR A 162 -37.69 2.48 45.29
N PHE A 163 -37.98 2.18 46.56
CA PHE A 163 -38.73 0.99 46.96
C PHE A 163 -39.89 1.35 47.89
N ASN A 164 -41.13 1.09 47.48
CA ASN A 164 -42.34 1.34 48.29
C ASN A 164 -42.56 2.83 48.65
N GLN A 165 -41.88 3.77 47.98
CA GLN A 165 -41.88 5.21 48.30
C GLN A 165 -42.79 6.02 47.37
N VAL A 166 -42.72 5.77 46.06
CA VAL A 166 -43.62 6.38 45.08
C VAL A 166 -44.76 5.40 44.84
N SER A 167 -45.89 5.62 45.52
CA SER A 167 -47.08 4.79 45.32
C SER A 167 -47.98 5.37 44.24
N PHE A 168 -48.24 4.58 43.21
CA PHE A 168 -49.05 4.95 42.06
C PHE A 168 -50.28 4.05 41.97
N THR A 169 -51.47 4.66 41.84
CA THR A 169 -52.72 3.92 41.64
C THR A 169 -53.08 3.98 40.17
N ILE A 170 -53.55 2.88 39.57
CA ILE A 170 -54.05 2.82 38.19
C ILE A 170 -55.60 2.90 38.21
N PRO A 171 -56.23 4.06 38.01
CA PRO A 171 -57.69 4.17 38.06
C PRO A 171 -58.24 3.86 36.66
N SER A 172 -58.92 2.73 36.51
CA SER A 172 -59.61 2.33 35.27
C SER A 172 -58.71 2.21 34.03
N GLY A 173 -57.44 1.81 34.21
CA GLY A 173 -56.50 1.57 33.10
C GLY A 173 -55.79 2.81 32.55
N ASN A 174 -56.03 4.00 33.11
CA ASN A 174 -55.28 5.20 32.73
C ASN A 174 -54.03 5.34 33.62
N PHE A 175 -52.85 5.11 33.05
CA PHE A 175 -51.57 5.37 33.70
C PHE A 175 -51.35 6.89 33.80
N THR A 176 -51.03 7.42 34.99
CA THR A 176 -50.79 8.87 35.19
C THR A 176 -49.97 9.27 36.44
N PRO A 177 -48.99 8.51 36.96
CA PRO A 177 -48.04 9.05 37.91
C PRO A 177 -47.08 10.00 37.19
N VAL A 178 -47.36 11.30 37.31
CA VAL A 178 -46.37 12.34 37.09
C VAL A 178 -45.81 12.69 38.46
N ASN A 179 -44.58 12.27 38.76
CA ASN A 179 -43.89 12.68 39.98
C ASN A 179 -42.99 13.90 39.68
N SER A 180 -43.54 15.10 39.93
CA SER A 180 -42.83 16.37 39.69
C SER A 180 -41.59 16.59 40.57
N ASP A 181 -41.31 15.73 41.55
CA ASP A 181 -40.02 15.75 42.25
C ASP A 181 -38.88 15.24 41.35
N TRP A 182 -39.19 14.37 40.38
CA TRP A 182 -38.26 13.71 39.47
C TRP A 182 -38.38 14.24 38.04
N ASP A 183 -38.62 15.55 37.89
CA ASP A 183 -38.94 16.16 36.58
C ASP A 183 -37.78 16.24 35.59
N GLU A 184 -36.54 16.13 36.08
CA GLU A 184 -35.31 15.99 35.29
C GLU A 184 -34.99 14.54 34.83
N TYR A 185 -35.91 13.58 35.03
CA TYR A 185 -35.70 12.15 34.75
C TYR A 185 -36.80 11.55 33.85
N VAL A 186 -36.46 10.47 33.14
CA VAL A 186 -37.43 9.49 32.62
C VAL A 186 -37.71 8.49 33.73
N ASN A 187 -38.97 8.31 34.11
CA ASN A 187 -39.34 7.55 35.29
C ASN A 187 -39.86 6.15 34.88
N ILE A 188 -39.17 5.09 35.28
CA ILE A 188 -39.59 3.70 35.07
C ILE A 188 -40.29 3.21 36.33
N TYR A 189 -41.56 2.88 36.22
CA TYR A 189 -42.39 2.37 37.30
C TYR A 189 -42.56 0.86 37.14
N VAL A 190 -42.48 0.10 38.23
CA VAL A 190 -42.53 -1.37 38.22
C VAL A 190 -43.53 -1.87 39.28
N ASP A 191 -44.58 -2.57 38.84
CA ASP A 191 -45.73 -3.01 39.64
C ASP A 191 -46.35 -4.31 39.07
N ASN A 192 -47.36 -4.88 39.73
CA ASN A 192 -48.06 -6.09 39.33
C ASN A 192 -49.32 -5.74 38.50
N LEU A 193 -49.21 -5.81 37.17
CA LEU A 193 -50.24 -5.29 36.27
C LEU A 193 -51.39 -6.30 36.05
N PRO A 194 -52.64 -5.94 36.39
CA PRO A 194 -53.75 -6.85 36.25
C PRO A 194 -54.18 -7.03 34.79
N GLY A 195 -54.32 -8.28 34.36
CA GLY A 195 -54.99 -8.64 33.10
C GLY A 195 -54.07 -9.00 31.94
N GLY A 196 -52.74 -9.02 32.12
CA GLY A 196 -51.78 -9.35 31.06
C GLY A 196 -51.26 -8.17 30.25
N LEU A 197 -51.52 -6.95 30.75
CA LEU A 197 -50.76 -5.75 30.38
C LEU A 197 -49.32 -5.92 30.85
N LEU A 198 -48.35 -5.73 29.95
CA LEU A 198 -46.92 -5.82 30.24
C LEU A 198 -46.28 -4.44 30.40
N GLY A 199 -46.83 -3.41 29.75
CA GLY A 199 -46.37 -2.03 29.90
C GLY A 199 -47.35 -0.95 29.45
N VAL A 200 -47.03 0.32 29.75
CA VAL A 200 -47.67 1.51 29.17
C VAL A 200 -46.84 2.79 29.38
N SER A 201 -46.54 3.52 28.30
CA SER A 201 -46.06 4.91 28.29
C SER A 201 -47.17 5.93 28.59
N ASN A 202 -46.84 7.02 29.28
CA ASN A 202 -47.72 8.17 29.57
C ASN A 202 -48.01 9.07 28.32
N GLY A 203 -48.47 8.44 27.23
CA GLY A 203 -48.74 9.05 25.94
C GLY A 203 -47.58 8.93 24.94
N ILE A 204 -47.86 9.36 23.70
CA ILE A 204 -46.91 9.30 22.58
C ILE A 204 -46.71 10.71 21.98
N PRO A 205 -45.52 11.32 22.07
CA PRO A 205 -44.48 11.01 23.04
C PRO A 205 -44.95 11.33 24.48
N GLY A 206 -44.11 11.07 25.47
CA GLY A 206 -44.26 11.47 26.86
C GLY A 206 -44.34 13.00 27.08
N ASN A 207 -44.43 13.41 28.34
CA ASN A 207 -44.55 14.81 28.75
C ASN A 207 -43.22 15.43 29.25
N PHE A 208 -42.21 14.61 29.54
CA PHE A 208 -40.85 15.03 29.93
C PHE A 208 -40.86 15.98 31.12
N ASN A 209 -41.66 15.64 32.14
CA ASN A 209 -41.87 16.48 33.33
C ASN A 209 -42.01 15.67 34.64
N GLY A 210 -41.33 14.53 34.72
CA GLY A 210 -41.47 13.59 35.84
C GLY A 210 -42.46 12.47 35.56
N ASP A 211 -42.69 12.18 34.28
CA ASP A 211 -43.42 11.02 33.80
C ASP A 211 -42.46 10.00 33.16
N GLY A 212 -43.02 8.99 32.49
CA GLY A 212 -42.25 7.91 31.90
C GLY A 212 -43.15 6.74 31.53
N VAL A 213 -42.71 5.54 31.91
CA VAL A 213 -43.28 4.24 31.50
C VAL A 213 -43.59 3.38 32.72
N LEU A 214 -44.64 2.56 32.60
CA LEU A 214 -44.97 1.49 33.53
C LEU A 214 -44.59 0.14 32.92
N LEU A 215 -44.06 -0.77 33.71
CA LEU A 215 -43.87 -2.17 33.36
C LEU A 215 -44.47 -3.10 34.42
N ASP A 216 -44.91 -4.27 33.98
CA ASP A 216 -45.17 -5.40 34.88
C ASP A 216 -43.87 -5.94 35.45
N ASN A 217 -43.89 -6.28 36.74
CA ASN A 217 -42.73 -6.78 37.45
C ASN A 217 -42.11 -8.01 36.76
N CYS A 218 -42.91 -8.89 36.13
CA CYS A 218 -42.42 -10.11 35.49
C CYS A 218 -41.75 -9.90 34.12
N VAL A 219 -41.64 -8.66 33.63
CA VAL A 219 -40.89 -8.27 32.41
C VAL A 219 -39.83 -7.19 32.69
N PHE A 220 -39.47 -6.98 33.95
CA PHE A 220 -38.37 -6.10 34.36
C PHE A 220 -37.10 -6.91 34.68
N GLY A 221 -35.98 -6.55 34.05
CA GLY A 221 -34.72 -7.30 34.04
C GLY A 221 -34.53 -8.15 32.77
N THR A 222 -33.28 -8.56 32.49
CA THR A 222 -32.91 -9.48 31.38
C THR A 222 -33.08 -10.97 31.71
N GLY A 223 -33.51 -11.28 32.93
CA GLY A 223 -33.49 -12.65 33.48
C GLY A 223 -32.12 -13.17 33.90
N ALA A 224 -31.01 -12.48 33.59
CA ALA A 224 -29.66 -12.88 33.99
C ALA A 224 -29.46 -12.87 35.52
N ILE A 225 -30.11 -11.92 36.22
CA ILE A 225 -30.04 -11.76 37.68
C ILE A 225 -31.37 -12.18 38.32
N SER A 226 -31.33 -13.21 39.18
CA SER A 226 -32.51 -13.74 39.87
C SER A 226 -32.49 -13.38 41.36
N CYS A 227 -33.47 -12.59 41.82
CA CYS A 227 -33.56 -12.11 43.20
C CYS A 227 -34.53 -12.95 44.06
N PRO A 228 -34.03 -13.69 45.08
CA PRO A 228 -34.83 -14.53 45.98
C PRO A 228 -36.12 -13.90 46.56
N GLY A 229 -37.24 -14.17 45.89
CA GLY A 229 -38.59 -13.82 46.35
C GLY A 229 -39.18 -12.55 45.72
N ALA A 230 -38.41 -11.82 44.90
CA ALA A 230 -38.99 -10.89 43.94
C ALA A 230 -39.51 -11.67 42.72
N GLN A 231 -40.46 -11.09 41.99
CA GLN A 231 -40.96 -11.65 40.73
C GLN A 231 -40.50 -10.79 39.56
N PHE A 232 -39.21 -10.90 39.21
CA PHE A 232 -38.63 -10.27 38.03
C PHE A 232 -38.58 -11.22 36.83
N THR A 233 -38.10 -10.74 35.69
CA THR A 233 -37.84 -11.56 34.51
C THR A 233 -37.10 -12.86 34.85
N GLY A 234 -37.44 -13.96 34.18
CA GLY A 234 -36.90 -15.30 34.45
C GLY A 234 -37.35 -15.95 35.78
N ALA A 235 -38.07 -15.24 36.67
CA ALA A 235 -38.56 -15.83 37.92
C ALA A 235 -39.67 -16.88 37.67
N THR A 236 -39.72 -17.91 38.52
CA THR A 236 -40.68 -19.02 38.37
C THR A 236 -42.13 -18.54 38.55
N GLY A 237 -42.86 -18.46 37.44
CA GLY A 237 -44.24 -17.96 37.39
C GLY A 237 -44.41 -16.68 36.55
N CYS A 238 -43.30 -16.05 36.16
CA CYS A 238 -43.26 -15.02 35.13
C CYS A 238 -43.29 -15.63 33.72
N PHE A 239 -43.38 -14.77 32.70
CA PHE A 239 -43.68 -15.15 31.33
C PHE A 239 -42.42 -15.54 30.54
N ALA A 240 -42.09 -16.83 30.47
CA ALA A 240 -40.94 -17.37 29.73
C ALA A 240 -41.14 -17.42 28.20
N ALA A 241 -41.51 -16.27 27.64
CA ALA A 241 -41.55 -15.93 26.21
C ALA A 241 -41.44 -14.40 25.97
N VAL A 242 -41.20 -13.63 27.05
CA VAL A 242 -41.03 -12.17 27.06
C VAL A 242 -39.94 -11.80 28.09
N ASP A 243 -38.83 -12.54 28.06
CA ASP A 243 -37.90 -12.67 29.18
C ASP A 243 -36.43 -12.23 28.94
N GLU A 244 -36.20 -11.32 27.99
CA GLU A 244 -34.87 -10.78 27.65
C GLU A 244 -34.72 -9.24 27.91
N GLY A 245 -35.81 -8.47 28.02
CA GLY A 245 -35.83 -7.05 28.45
C GLY A 245 -36.69 -6.09 27.60
N GLU A 246 -37.05 -6.49 26.39
CA GLU A 246 -37.53 -5.71 25.24
C GLU A 246 -38.85 -4.93 25.46
N VAL A 247 -39.62 -5.28 26.49
CA VAL A 247 -40.83 -4.50 26.86
C VAL A 247 -40.43 -3.09 27.32
N LEU A 248 -39.23 -2.93 27.91
CA LEU A 248 -38.72 -1.60 28.28
C LEU A 248 -38.37 -0.77 27.04
N ALA A 249 -37.74 -1.38 26.03
CA ALA A 249 -37.50 -0.70 24.76
C ALA A 249 -38.80 -0.33 24.04
N HIS A 250 -39.78 -1.23 24.00
CA HIS A 250 -41.11 -0.98 23.44
C HIS A 250 -41.78 0.25 24.07
N GLU A 251 -41.89 0.30 25.40
CA GLU A 251 -42.53 1.43 26.08
C GLU A 251 -41.73 2.73 25.99
N LEU A 252 -40.39 2.66 26.00
CA LEU A 252 -39.57 3.86 25.79
C LEU A 252 -39.62 4.33 24.33
N GLY A 253 -39.80 3.43 23.36
CA GLY A 253 -40.11 3.79 21.97
C GLY A 253 -41.39 4.63 21.89
N HIS A 254 -42.45 4.22 22.58
CA HIS A 254 -43.66 5.03 22.73
C HIS A 254 -43.39 6.37 23.44
N TYR A 255 -42.60 6.37 24.52
CA TYR A 255 -42.24 7.58 25.26
C TYR A 255 -41.48 8.60 24.38
N PHE A 256 -40.57 8.13 23.51
CA PHE A 256 -39.87 8.96 22.54
C PHE A 256 -40.63 9.21 21.23
N GLY A 257 -41.87 8.73 21.10
CA GLY A 257 -42.84 9.18 20.10
C GLY A 257 -43.14 8.19 18.96
N LEU A 258 -42.77 6.92 19.10
CA LEU A 258 -43.12 5.86 18.15
C LEU A 258 -44.53 5.30 18.38
N PHE A 259 -45.10 4.72 17.34
CA PHE A 259 -46.37 3.97 17.37
C PHE A 259 -46.11 2.50 17.01
N HIS A 260 -47.07 1.63 17.33
CA HIS A 260 -47.09 0.24 16.85
C HIS A 260 -47.02 0.19 15.32
N ILE A 261 -46.16 -0.64 14.74
CA ILE A 261 -45.94 -0.63 13.27
C ILE A 261 -47.14 -1.13 12.45
N TRP A 262 -48.09 -1.85 13.08
CA TRP A 262 -49.39 -2.21 12.46
C TRP A 262 -50.48 -1.13 12.65
N GLY A 263 -50.16 -0.01 13.32
CA GLY A 263 -51.03 1.14 13.56
C GLY A 263 -52.38 0.83 14.20
N ASP A 264 -52.47 -0.23 15.01
CA ASP A 264 -53.66 -0.68 15.75
C ASP A 264 -54.98 -0.85 14.96
N ASN A 265 -54.92 -0.88 13.63
CA ASN A 265 -56.11 -0.77 12.78
C ASN A 265 -56.43 -2.03 11.96
N SER A 266 -55.57 -3.06 11.96
CA SER A 266 -55.72 -4.32 11.19
C SER A 266 -55.92 -4.15 9.68
N GLY A 267 -55.54 -2.99 9.14
CA GLY A 267 -55.59 -2.63 7.74
C GLY A 267 -54.23 -2.75 7.04
N CYS A 268 -54.22 -2.27 5.79
CA CYS A 268 -53.06 -2.17 4.90
C CYS A 268 -53.26 -0.92 4.04
N SER A 269 -53.15 0.27 4.65
CA SER A 269 -53.63 1.51 4.02
C SER A 269 -52.80 2.75 4.36
N GLY A 270 -51.48 2.60 4.33
CA GLY A 270 -50.47 3.65 4.30
C GLY A 270 -49.95 4.06 5.68
N ALA A 271 -48.61 4.02 5.81
CA ALA A 271 -47.78 4.60 6.88
C ALA A 271 -48.46 4.53 8.26
N GLN A 272 -48.69 3.29 8.71
CA GLN A 272 -49.56 2.98 9.84
C GLN A 272 -49.05 3.54 11.17
N ASP A 273 -47.73 3.61 11.36
CA ASP A 273 -47.02 4.26 12.48
C ASP A 273 -46.52 5.69 12.16
N GLN A 274 -46.71 6.16 10.92
CA GLN A 274 -46.15 7.38 10.32
C GLN A 274 -44.63 7.38 10.08
N ILE A 275 -43.96 6.23 10.14
CA ILE A 275 -42.58 6.02 9.71
C ILE A 275 -42.57 5.59 8.22
N ALA A 276 -41.40 5.60 7.56
CA ALA A 276 -41.28 5.39 6.11
C ALA A 276 -40.44 4.17 5.69
N ASP A 277 -39.62 3.62 6.59
CA ASP A 277 -38.83 2.40 6.38
C ASP A 277 -39.41 1.15 7.08
N THR A 278 -40.42 1.34 7.95
CA THR A 278 -41.31 0.28 8.42
C THR A 278 -42.36 -0.06 7.35
N PRO A 279 -42.54 -1.35 6.99
CA PRO A 279 -43.61 -1.77 6.08
C PRO A 279 -44.99 -1.72 6.76
N ASP A 280 -46.03 -1.35 5.99
CA ASP A 280 -47.44 -1.58 6.36
C ASP A 280 -47.62 -3.07 6.75
N MET A 281 -48.23 -3.35 7.92
CA MET A 281 -48.62 -4.71 8.33
C MET A 281 -49.96 -4.74 9.09
N ALA A 282 -50.70 -5.85 9.00
CA ALA A 282 -52.06 -5.99 9.57
C ALA A 282 -52.13 -6.86 10.83
N SER A 283 -51.02 -7.48 11.23
CA SER A 283 -50.88 -8.35 12.41
C SER A 283 -49.97 -7.70 13.45
N SER A 284 -50.30 -7.79 14.73
CA SER A 284 -49.42 -7.34 15.83
C SER A 284 -48.38 -8.38 16.25
N TYR A 285 -48.54 -9.65 15.85
CA TYR A 285 -47.71 -10.78 16.26
C TYR A 285 -47.79 -11.22 17.74
N SER A 286 -48.76 -10.73 18.54
CA SER A 286 -48.98 -11.10 19.97
C SER A 286 -49.30 -12.56 20.31
N SER A 287 -49.26 -13.46 19.32
CA SER A 287 -49.33 -14.92 19.51
C SER A 287 -48.10 -15.66 18.98
N TYR A 288 -47.08 -14.93 18.53
CA TYR A 288 -45.86 -15.42 17.91
C TYR A 288 -44.72 -15.47 18.93
N LEU A 289 -44.95 -16.26 19.99
CA LEU A 289 -44.09 -16.41 21.17
C LEU A 289 -42.77 -17.15 20.93
N ALA A 290 -42.47 -17.54 19.70
CA ALA A 290 -41.24 -18.22 19.30
C ALA A 290 -41.03 -18.05 17.80
N CYS A 291 -39.83 -17.66 17.42
CA CYS A 291 -39.52 -17.30 16.04
C CYS A 291 -39.37 -18.57 15.18
N GLY A 292 -39.89 -18.51 13.96
CA GLY A 292 -39.54 -19.49 12.94
C GLY A 292 -38.06 -19.40 12.59
N SER A 293 -37.49 -20.45 12.00
CA SER A 293 -36.15 -20.42 11.39
C SER A 293 -36.16 -19.64 10.07
N HIS A 294 -36.62 -18.39 10.12
CA HIS A 294 -36.66 -17.45 9.01
C HIS A 294 -35.26 -16.89 8.80
N THR A 295 -34.71 -17.07 7.60
CA THR A 295 -33.30 -16.68 7.29
C THR A 295 -33.20 -15.92 5.96
N THR A 296 -34.32 -15.71 5.28
CA THR A 296 -34.44 -14.98 4.03
C THR A 296 -35.77 -14.21 4.00
N CYS A 297 -35.84 -13.12 3.22
CA CYS A 297 -37.08 -12.37 3.01
C CYS A 297 -38.26 -13.25 2.55
N SER A 298 -38.00 -14.32 1.77
CA SER A 298 -39.04 -15.24 1.31
C SER A 298 -39.64 -16.15 2.39
N ASP A 299 -39.04 -16.19 3.59
CA ASP A 299 -39.59 -16.93 4.74
C ASP A 299 -40.52 -16.03 5.58
N LEU A 300 -40.33 -14.70 5.51
CA LEU A 300 -41.10 -13.73 6.29
C LEU A 300 -42.59 -13.74 5.90
N PRO A 301 -43.50 -13.51 6.86
CA PRO A 301 -44.90 -13.27 6.55
C PRO A 301 -45.09 -12.03 5.66
N GLN A 302 -46.20 -12.00 4.92
CA GLN A 302 -46.63 -10.83 4.15
C GLN A 302 -48.14 -10.62 4.37
N THR A 303 -48.54 -9.80 5.34
CA THR A 303 -49.96 -9.50 5.59
C THR A 303 -50.50 -8.38 4.70
N CYS A 304 -49.65 -7.42 4.32
CA CYS A 304 -50.03 -6.31 3.42
C CYS A 304 -49.39 -6.36 2.02
N GLY A 305 -48.62 -7.40 1.71
CA GLY A 305 -48.08 -7.68 0.38
C GLY A 305 -46.60 -7.28 0.17
N THR A 306 -46.00 -6.68 1.19
CA THR A 306 -44.55 -6.63 1.47
C THR A 306 -44.26 -7.55 2.66
N GLU A 307 -42.99 -7.83 2.93
CA GLU A 307 -42.55 -8.55 4.13
C GLU A 307 -42.89 -7.78 5.42
N ASP A 308 -43.44 -8.46 6.42
CA ASP A 308 -43.81 -7.91 7.72
C ASP A 308 -42.58 -7.86 8.66
N MET A 309 -42.25 -6.68 9.18
CA MET A 309 -41.09 -6.47 10.07
C MET A 309 -41.42 -6.83 11.54
N TYR A 310 -41.84 -8.08 11.79
CA TYR A 310 -42.26 -8.52 13.12
C TYR A 310 -41.16 -8.41 14.20
N MET A 311 -39.89 -8.28 13.78
CA MET A 311 -38.69 -8.19 14.63
C MET A 311 -38.35 -6.77 15.13
N ASN A 312 -39.18 -5.80 14.81
CA ASN A 312 -39.09 -4.46 15.36
C ASN A 312 -39.55 -4.43 16.82
N PHE A 313 -38.90 -3.66 17.70
CA PHE A 313 -39.35 -3.54 19.10
C PHE A 313 -40.78 -2.98 19.23
N MET A 314 -41.27 -2.19 18.25
CA MET A 314 -42.67 -1.71 18.21
C MET A 314 -43.67 -2.73 17.62
N SER A 315 -43.31 -4.02 17.65
CA SER A 315 -44.14 -5.21 17.40
C SER A 315 -44.73 -5.75 18.73
N TYR A 316 -45.53 -6.82 18.69
CA TYR A 316 -45.85 -7.68 19.85
C TYR A 316 -45.36 -9.12 19.61
N ALA A 317 -44.26 -9.34 18.87
CA ALA A 317 -43.66 -10.68 18.81
C ALA A 317 -43.10 -11.10 20.19
N GLY A 318 -42.81 -12.39 20.39
CA GLY A 318 -42.06 -12.83 21.57
C GLY A 318 -40.66 -12.20 21.59
N ASN A 319 -40.07 -12.04 22.78
CA ASN A 319 -38.88 -11.21 23.00
C ASN A 319 -37.68 -11.61 22.13
N ALA A 320 -37.21 -12.86 22.19
CA ALA A 320 -36.25 -13.48 21.26
C ALA A 320 -36.51 -13.32 19.73
N CYS A 321 -37.59 -12.65 19.31
CA CYS A 321 -37.87 -12.27 17.93
C CYS A 321 -37.71 -10.78 17.63
N MET A 322 -37.67 -9.90 18.65
CA MET A 322 -37.57 -8.44 18.54
C MET A 322 -36.16 -8.01 18.95
N TYR A 323 -35.45 -7.29 18.07
CA TYR A 323 -34.02 -6.97 18.28
C TYR A 323 -33.57 -5.67 17.59
N MET A 324 -34.51 -4.81 17.19
CA MET A 324 -34.18 -3.59 16.44
C MET A 324 -35.22 -2.46 16.49
N PHE A 325 -34.71 -1.24 16.40
CA PHE A 325 -35.42 -0.08 15.82
C PHE A 325 -34.92 0.19 14.39
N THR A 326 -35.77 0.79 13.55
CA THR A 326 -35.35 1.22 12.21
C THR A 326 -34.54 2.52 12.23
N SER A 327 -33.83 2.83 11.13
CA SER A 327 -33.18 4.12 10.87
C SER A 327 -34.12 5.30 11.15
N ASP A 328 -35.31 5.31 10.53
CA ASP A 328 -36.24 6.43 10.64
C ASP A 328 -36.94 6.48 12.01
N GLN A 329 -37.18 5.33 12.68
CA GLN A 329 -37.64 5.28 14.07
C GLN A 329 -36.60 5.90 15.02
N SER A 330 -35.33 5.48 14.90
CA SER A 330 -34.22 6.01 15.69
C SER A 330 -33.99 7.51 15.44
N ASP A 331 -34.23 7.99 14.21
CA ASP A 331 -34.22 9.43 13.89
C ASP A 331 -35.40 10.21 14.52
N VAL A 332 -36.58 9.60 14.68
CA VAL A 332 -37.68 10.18 15.49
C VAL A 332 -37.31 10.25 16.96
N MET A 333 -36.80 9.17 17.55
CA MET A 333 -36.47 9.13 18.97
C MET A 333 -35.35 10.13 19.33
N ASN A 334 -34.30 10.18 18.51
CA ASN A 334 -33.24 11.19 18.66
C ASN A 334 -33.80 12.61 18.54
N ALA A 335 -34.64 12.87 17.53
CA ALA A 335 -35.25 14.19 17.35
C ALA A 335 -36.13 14.60 18.54
N THR A 336 -36.91 13.68 19.12
CA THR A 336 -37.68 13.94 20.34
C THR A 336 -36.76 14.36 21.49
N ALA A 337 -35.71 13.58 21.77
CA ALA A 337 -34.77 13.86 22.85
C ALA A 337 -34.07 15.22 22.68
N VAL A 338 -33.63 15.56 21.46
CA VAL A 338 -33.07 16.90 21.14
C VAL A 338 -34.09 18.01 21.38
N THR A 339 -35.38 17.80 21.09
CA THR A 339 -36.40 18.85 21.24
C THR A 339 -36.83 19.13 22.67
N GLU A 340 -36.69 18.17 23.57
CA GLU A 340 -37.00 18.34 25.00
C GLU A 340 -35.75 18.60 25.85
N GLY A 341 -34.55 18.54 25.25
CA GLY A 341 -33.35 19.23 25.75
C GLY A 341 -32.22 18.34 26.28
N TYR A 342 -32.28 17.03 26.06
CA TYR A 342 -31.17 16.13 26.42
C TYR A 342 -29.90 16.48 25.63
N THR A 343 -28.73 16.27 26.25
CA THR A 343 -27.42 16.60 25.66
C THR A 343 -26.43 15.47 25.91
N THR A 344 -25.23 15.54 25.35
CA THR A 344 -24.12 14.60 25.62
C THR A 344 -23.50 14.77 27.02
N THR A 345 -24.13 15.56 27.90
CA THR A 345 -23.78 15.79 29.31
C THR A 345 -25.04 15.86 30.17
N THR A 346 -24.93 15.44 31.44
CA THR A 346 -26.00 15.59 32.44
C THR A 346 -25.40 15.83 33.83
N THR A 347 -26.20 16.44 34.71
CA THR A 347 -25.88 16.65 36.13
C THR A 347 -26.48 15.58 37.05
N LYS A 348 -27.18 14.58 36.49
CA LYS A 348 -27.84 13.49 37.24
C LYS A 348 -27.07 12.17 37.22
N CYS A 349 -26.40 11.88 36.11
CA CYS A 349 -25.69 10.63 35.89
C CYS A 349 -24.18 10.85 35.89
N GLY A 350 -23.48 9.90 36.48
CA GLY A 350 -22.04 9.79 36.40
C GLY A 350 -21.44 9.44 37.75
N THR A 351 -20.32 8.74 37.71
CA THR A 351 -19.45 8.55 38.86
C THR A 351 -18.47 9.72 38.95
N PRO A 352 -18.12 10.20 40.16
CA PRO A 352 -16.96 11.08 40.32
C PRO A 352 -15.70 10.42 39.74
N PRO A 353 -14.73 11.22 39.24
CA PRO A 353 -13.50 10.67 38.68
C PRO A 353 -12.76 9.89 39.75
N LEU A 354 -12.12 8.77 39.42
CA LEU A 354 -11.31 8.01 40.37
C LEU A 354 -9.84 8.26 40.09
N ALA A 355 -9.19 9.11 40.89
CA ALA A 355 -7.81 9.51 40.71
C ALA A 355 -6.84 8.31 40.73
N ASP A 356 -6.10 8.11 39.63
CA ASP A 356 -4.97 7.18 39.58
C ASP A 356 -3.87 7.70 38.64
N PHE A 357 -2.62 7.31 38.89
CA PHE A 357 -1.46 7.67 38.08
C PHE A 357 -0.29 6.71 38.30
N THR A 358 0.59 6.62 37.30
CA THR A 358 1.87 5.90 37.37
C THR A 358 3.02 6.85 37.04
N PRO A 359 4.04 7.02 37.90
CA PRO A 359 5.30 7.67 37.53
C PRO A 359 6.16 6.76 36.65
N PHE A 360 6.82 7.32 35.65
CA PHE A 360 7.74 6.65 34.74
C PHE A 360 9.00 7.50 34.57
N GLY A 361 10.18 6.87 34.50
CA GLY A 361 11.46 7.58 34.44
C GLY A 361 12.59 6.79 35.09
N ALA A 362 13.77 7.40 35.18
CA ALA A 362 14.93 6.81 35.83
C ALA A 362 14.83 6.93 37.37
N TYR A 363 14.97 5.80 38.07
CA TYR A 363 15.01 5.74 39.54
C TYR A 363 16.44 5.92 40.09
N GLU A 364 17.44 5.74 39.22
CA GLU A 364 18.86 6.01 39.43
C GLU A 364 19.28 7.08 38.41
N LEU A 365 19.68 8.27 38.87
CA LEU A 365 19.74 9.48 38.06
C LEU A 365 21.14 9.84 37.54
N CYS A 366 21.15 10.59 36.44
CA CYS A 366 22.15 11.60 36.11
C CYS A 366 21.54 13.01 35.91
N ASN A 367 22.40 13.99 35.61
CA ASN A 367 22.24 15.36 36.14
C ASN A 367 21.29 16.30 35.37
N THR A 368 20.31 15.74 34.65
CA THR A 368 19.26 16.47 33.88
C THR A 368 17.91 15.73 33.84
N ASP A 369 17.77 14.61 34.56
CA ASP A 369 16.69 13.65 34.31
C ASP A 369 15.32 14.13 34.79
N CYS A 370 14.27 13.58 34.17
CA CYS A 370 12.88 13.92 34.44
C CYS A 370 12.04 12.66 34.72
N ILE A 371 10.95 12.87 35.45
CA ILE A 371 9.93 11.87 35.78
C ILE A 371 8.65 12.28 35.04
N ASP A 372 8.19 11.41 34.14
CA ASP A 372 6.93 11.55 33.43
C ASP A 372 5.82 10.90 34.25
N TYR A 373 4.76 11.65 34.56
CA TYR A 373 3.59 11.12 35.25
C TYR A 373 2.49 10.83 34.24
N THR A 374 2.07 9.56 34.17
CA THR A 374 0.95 9.13 33.34
C THR A 374 -0.32 9.05 34.18
N ASP A 375 -1.35 9.82 33.79
CA ASP A 375 -2.70 9.72 34.34
C ASP A 375 -3.33 8.35 33.98
N GLN A 376 -3.98 7.74 34.96
CA GLN A 376 -4.71 6.47 34.86
C GLN A 376 -6.12 6.59 35.45
N SER A 377 -6.60 7.82 35.66
CA SER A 377 -7.85 8.08 36.38
C SER A 377 -9.09 7.63 35.60
N LEU A 378 -10.03 6.97 36.30
CA LEU A 378 -11.26 6.44 35.70
C LEU A 378 -12.42 7.44 35.82
N ASN A 379 -13.53 7.13 35.15
CA ASN A 379 -14.79 7.91 35.14
C ASN A 379 -14.64 9.33 34.54
N ASN A 380 -13.99 9.41 33.38
CA ASN A 380 -13.93 10.61 32.51
C ASN A 380 -13.54 11.91 33.25
N PRO A 381 -12.28 12.03 33.75
CA PRO A 381 -11.73 13.29 34.23
C PRO A 381 -11.74 14.36 33.11
N LEU A 382 -11.94 15.62 33.50
CA LEU A 382 -11.97 16.79 32.62
C LEU A 382 -10.90 17.84 33.01
N ASP A 383 -10.54 17.91 34.29
CA ASP A 383 -9.44 18.73 34.80
C ASP A 383 -8.51 17.92 35.71
N TRP A 384 -7.24 18.34 35.76
CA TRP A 384 -6.17 17.77 36.58
C TRP A 384 -5.48 18.87 37.38
N ASP A 385 -5.17 18.63 38.64
CA ASP A 385 -4.36 19.50 39.51
C ASP A 385 -3.33 18.64 40.26
N TRP A 386 -2.06 18.83 39.91
CA TRP A 386 -0.92 18.07 40.43
C TRP A 386 -0.12 18.90 41.44
N SER A 387 0.37 18.24 42.49
CA SER A 387 1.29 18.81 43.47
C SER A 387 2.46 17.87 43.72
N PHE A 388 3.68 18.41 43.67
CA PHE A 388 4.95 17.67 43.85
C PHE A 388 5.73 18.29 45.01
N VAL A 389 5.99 17.49 46.06
CA VAL A 389 6.61 17.95 47.31
C VAL A 389 7.80 17.08 47.68
N VAL A 390 9.00 17.66 47.73
CA VAL A 390 10.18 16.97 48.28
C VAL A 390 10.03 16.88 49.80
N THR A 391 9.85 15.66 50.32
CA THR A 391 9.60 15.40 51.76
C THR A 391 10.87 15.03 52.53
N SER A 392 11.90 14.54 51.83
CA SER A 392 13.25 14.36 52.39
C SER A 392 14.32 14.35 51.28
N GLY A 393 15.59 14.49 51.65
CA GLY A 393 16.72 14.54 50.71
C GLY A 393 17.22 15.95 50.43
N ASP A 394 17.96 16.11 49.33
CA ASP A 394 18.52 17.38 48.84
C ASP A 394 18.14 17.71 47.38
N ILE A 395 17.28 16.90 46.76
CA ILE A 395 16.75 17.10 45.41
C ILE A 395 15.94 18.39 45.26
N VAL A 396 16.05 19.02 44.09
CA VAL A 396 15.34 20.24 43.71
C VAL A 396 14.65 20.04 42.37
N LEU A 397 13.33 20.16 42.36
CA LEU A 397 12.48 20.02 41.17
C LEU A 397 12.37 21.35 40.41
N ASP A 398 12.17 21.30 39.10
CA ASP A 398 11.92 22.46 38.25
C ASP A 398 10.51 23.07 38.46
N ILE A 399 9.51 22.22 38.65
CA ILE A 399 8.12 22.57 38.96
C ILE A 399 7.63 21.89 40.24
N THR A 400 6.68 22.53 40.93
CA THR A 400 6.03 21.98 42.14
C THR A 400 4.53 21.71 41.95
N THR A 401 3.95 22.12 40.82
CA THR A 401 2.53 21.93 40.49
C THR A 401 2.32 21.88 38.97
N SER A 402 1.28 21.19 38.49
CA SER A 402 0.89 21.19 37.06
C SER A 402 -0.61 21.01 36.86
N ILE A 403 -1.12 21.40 35.70
CA ILE A 403 -2.52 21.20 35.26
C ILE A 403 -2.63 20.41 33.94
N LEU A 404 -1.52 19.83 33.49
CA LEU A 404 -1.50 18.95 32.31
C LEU A 404 -1.98 17.55 32.73
N GLN A 405 -2.68 16.84 31.84
CA GLN A 405 -3.08 15.45 32.11
C GLN A 405 -1.86 14.56 32.41
N ASN A 406 -0.81 14.64 31.60
CA ASN A 406 0.44 13.91 31.79
C ASN A 406 1.60 14.91 31.92
N PRO A 407 2.02 15.27 33.15
CA PRO A 407 3.11 16.23 33.36
C PRO A 407 4.48 15.54 33.52
N THR A 408 5.49 16.18 32.95
CA THR A 408 6.91 15.89 33.20
C THR A 408 7.42 16.78 34.34
N VAL A 409 8.23 16.22 35.25
CA VAL A 409 8.91 16.96 36.34
C VAL A 409 10.41 16.66 36.31
N CYS A 410 11.25 17.67 36.17
CA CYS A 410 12.69 17.51 35.99
C CYS A 410 13.48 17.87 37.25
N LEU A 411 14.59 17.16 37.49
CA LEU A 411 15.52 17.49 38.57
C LEU A 411 16.55 18.52 38.11
N THR A 412 16.82 19.49 38.99
CA THR A 412 17.71 20.64 38.72
C THR A 412 18.92 20.72 39.64
N ALA A 413 18.89 20.01 40.78
CA ALA A 413 20.01 19.80 41.70
C ALA A 413 19.69 18.66 42.70
N GLY A 414 20.72 18.22 43.43
CA GLY A 414 20.65 17.20 44.49
C GLY A 414 21.22 15.85 44.08
N VAL A 415 21.24 14.88 45.01
CA VAL A 415 21.74 13.52 44.78
C VAL A 415 20.81 12.41 45.28
N SER A 416 19.90 12.69 46.22
CA SER A 416 18.82 11.76 46.60
C SER A 416 17.69 12.42 47.37
N GLY A 417 16.51 11.81 47.35
CA GLY A 417 15.37 12.25 48.15
C GLY A 417 14.07 11.50 47.88
N VAL A 418 13.01 11.97 48.52
CA VAL A 418 11.65 11.43 48.41
C VAL A 418 10.71 12.51 47.89
N ILE A 419 10.02 12.23 46.80
CA ILE A 419 8.97 13.08 46.23
C ILE A 419 7.61 12.51 46.65
N GLU A 420 6.81 13.29 47.37
CA GLU A 420 5.38 13.05 47.55
C GLU A 420 4.63 13.72 46.41
N THR A 421 3.94 12.93 45.59
CA THR A 421 3.12 13.41 44.47
C THR A 421 1.66 13.23 44.81
N THR A 422 0.85 14.26 44.61
CA THR A 422 -0.61 14.21 44.71
C THR A 422 -1.22 14.62 43.38
N LEU A 423 -2.07 13.77 42.82
CA LEU A 423 -2.99 14.10 41.73
C LEU A 423 -4.38 14.34 42.32
N THR A 424 -5.02 15.44 41.93
CA THR A 424 -6.45 15.68 42.09
C THR A 424 -7.08 15.75 40.69
N VAL A 425 -8.18 15.06 40.47
CA VAL A 425 -8.94 15.11 39.21
C VAL A 425 -10.38 15.53 39.46
N SER A 426 -10.94 16.35 38.56
CA SER A 426 -12.35 16.72 38.54
C SER A 426 -13.03 16.40 37.21
N ASN A 427 -14.32 16.18 37.27
CA ASN A 427 -15.24 16.24 36.13
C ASN A 427 -16.48 17.06 36.55
N SER A 428 -17.51 17.14 35.71
CA SER A 428 -18.74 17.90 36.01
C SER A 428 -19.58 17.33 37.17
N ILE A 429 -19.23 16.15 37.69
CA ILE A 429 -19.94 15.42 38.74
C ILE A 429 -19.25 15.53 40.10
N GLY A 430 -17.91 15.55 40.14
CA GLY A 430 -17.17 15.64 41.39
C GLY A 430 -15.65 15.66 41.25
N THR A 431 -14.96 15.44 42.37
CA THR A 431 -13.49 15.53 42.48
C THR A 431 -12.97 14.45 43.40
N THR A 432 -11.88 13.78 43.04
CA THR A 432 -11.13 12.89 43.96
C THR A 432 -9.63 13.11 43.82
N MET A 433 -8.85 12.50 44.73
CA MET A 433 -7.39 12.66 44.79
C MET A 433 -6.68 11.36 45.18
N LYS A 434 -5.47 11.17 44.67
CA LYS A 434 -4.53 10.09 45.04
C LYS A 434 -3.17 10.69 45.37
N THR A 435 -2.53 10.18 46.41
CA THR A 435 -1.17 10.58 46.82
C THR A 435 -0.26 9.35 46.83
N GLN A 436 0.95 9.49 46.27
CA GLN A 436 1.97 8.43 46.21
C GLN A 436 3.35 9.03 46.51
N THR A 437 4.27 8.22 47.04
CA THR A 437 5.65 8.63 47.36
C THR A 437 6.66 7.86 46.51
N LEU A 438 7.69 8.57 46.03
CA LEU A 438 8.73 8.05 45.16
C LEU A 438 10.12 8.35 45.74
N ASP A 439 10.88 7.30 46.08
CA ASP A 439 12.32 7.38 46.41
C ASP A 439 13.14 7.56 45.12
N VAL A 440 14.14 8.45 45.14
CA VAL A 440 15.02 8.75 43.99
C VAL A 440 16.48 8.89 44.46
N SER A 441 17.44 8.35 43.69
CA SER A 441 18.87 8.37 44.03
C SER A 441 19.80 8.42 42.81
N TYR A 442 21.11 8.54 43.01
CA TYR A 442 22.11 8.75 41.95
C TYR A 442 22.82 7.44 41.51
N GLY A 443 23.02 7.26 40.20
CA GLY A 443 23.61 6.05 39.60
C GLY A 443 25.15 5.93 39.69
N ILE A 444 25.70 4.86 39.12
CA ILE A 444 27.16 4.59 39.10
C ILE A 444 27.76 4.92 37.72
N VAL A 445 28.44 6.06 37.64
CA VAL A 445 29.19 6.53 36.46
C VAL A 445 30.22 5.52 35.97
N ARG A 446 30.32 5.36 34.65
CA ARG A 446 31.30 4.52 33.93
C ARG A 446 32.11 5.36 32.94
N THR A 447 33.21 4.78 32.47
CA THR A 447 34.02 5.29 31.36
C THR A 447 33.88 4.34 30.19
N THR A 448 33.64 4.87 29.00
CA THR A 448 33.55 4.14 27.74
C THR A 448 34.46 4.79 26.69
N TYR A 449 34.71 4.05 25.62
CA TYR A 449 35.57 4.44 24.52
C TYR A 449 34.80 4.27 23.22
N ALA A 450 35.05 5.10 22.20
CA ALA A 450 34.40 4.96 20.90
C ALA A 450 34.74 3.61 20.26
N ASP A 451 33.80 3.06 19.48
CA ASP A 451 33.90 1.83 18.68
C ASP A 451 33.28 2.18 17.32
N VAL A 452 34.11 2.71 16.41
CA VAL A 452 33.68 3.41 15.19
C VAL A 452 33.51 2.46 14.01
N ASP A 453 34.34 1.42 13.89
CA ASP A 453 34.19 0.39 12.86
C ASP A 453 33.30 -0.80 13.27
N ASN A 454 32.99 -0.96 14.57
CA ASN A 454 32.08 -1.95 15.17
C ASN A 454 32.70 -3.36 15.38
N ASP A 455 34.01 -3.48 15.60
CA ASP A 455 34.68 -4.75 15.92
C ASP A 455 34.64 -5.17 17.40
N THR A 456 34.18 -4.27 18.29
CA THR A 456 34.08 -4.38 19.77
C THR A 456 35.34 -4.07 20.59
N TYR A 457 36.41 -3.57 19.96
CA TYR A 457 37.47 -2.80 20.59
C TYR A 457 37.11 -1.30 20.55
N GLY A 458 38.07 -0.41 20.81
CA GLY A 458 37.79 1.02 20.86
C GLY A 458 38.94 1.93 21.27
N ASP A 459 38.92 3.17 20.77
CA ASP A 459 40.04 4.11 20.82
C ASP A 459 40.39 4.57 22.26
N PRO A 460 41.64 4.36 22.75
CA PRO A 460 42.09 4.92 24.01
C PRO A 460 42.14 6.46 24.10
N ASN A 461 41.90 7.19 23.01
CA ASN A 461 41.92 8.65 22.96
C ASN A 461 40.52 9.30 22.93
N ASP A 462 39.50 8.70 22.30
CA ASP A 462 38.10 9.17 22.36
C ASP A 462 37.33 8.53 23.53
N VAL A 463 37.22 9.28 24.63
CA VAL A 463 36.73 8.81 25.92
C VAL A 463 35.40 9.47 26.29
N THR A 464 34.34 8.68 26.34
CA THR A 464 33.02 9.09 26.82
C THR A 464 32.83 8.72 28.30
N ILE A 465 32.04 9.53 29.01
CA ILE A 465 31.63 9.28 30.40
C ILE A 465 30.11 9.19 30.42
N ASP A 466 29.59 8.00 30.66
CA ASP A 466 28.16 7.70 30.68
C ASP A 466 27.73 7.15 32.05
N CYS A 467 26.44 7.21 32.35
CA CYS A 467 25.83 6.78 33.60
C CYS A 467 25.20 5.39 33.51
N ASP A 468 25.08 4.80 32.31
CA ASP A 468 24.32 3.56 32.06
C ASP A 468 25.19 2.46 31.38
N PHE A 469 24.59 1.62 30.53
CA PHE A 469 25.30 0.79 29.53
C PHE A 469 26.03 1.66 28.50
N PRO A 470 27.07 1.11 27.83
CA PRO A 470 27.76 1.87 26.78
C PRO A 470 26.78 2.35 25.70
N PRO A 471 26.84 3.63 25.29
CA PRO A 471 26.01 4.12 24.21
C PRO A 471 26.34 3.39 22.89
N PRO A 472 25.42 3.32 21.90
CA PRO A 472 25.69 2.64 20.64
C PRO A 472 26.93 3.21 19.93
N GLY A 473 27.86 2.33 19.50
CA GLY A 473 29.18 2.71 18.98
C GLY A 473 30.19 3.10 20.07
N ASN A 474 30.07 2.52 21.26
CA ASN A 474 31.05 2.64 22.36
C ASN A 474 31.20 1.30 23.11
N VAL A 475 32.38 1.05 23.67
CA VAL A 475 32.70 -0.14 24.49
C VAL A 475 33.34 0.20 25.84
N LEU A 476 33.62 -0.82 26.65
CA LEU A 476 34.24 -0.71 27.99
C LEU A 476 35.76 -0.97 28.02
N ASN A 477 36.37 -1.27 26.87
CA ASN A 477 37.81 -1.51 26.73
C ASN A 477 38.42 -0.44 25.82
N ASN A 478 39.74 -0.30 25.85
CA ASN A 478 40.46 0.81 25.22
C ASN A 478 41.75 0.33 24.52
N LEU A 479 41.64 -0.81 23.84
CA LEU A 479 42.78 -1.61 23.39
C LEU A 479 43.02 -1.53 21.88
N ASP A 480 42.26 -0.68 21.19
CA ASP A 480 42.41 -0.45 19.75
C ASP A 480 43.69 0.32 19.40
N CYS A 481 44.17 0.13 18.17
CA CYS A 481 45.25 0.91 17.60
C CYS A 481 44.92 1.58 16.24
N ASP A 482 43.83 1.23 15.56
CA ASP A 482 43.21 2.00 14.47
C ASP A 482 41.69 1.71 14.38
N ASP A 483 40.91 2.43 15.21
CA ASP A 483 39.42 2.48 15.32
C ASP A 483 38.71 2.91 14.01
N THR A 484 39.36 2.76 12.86
CA THR A 484 38.80 2.98 11.52
C THR A 484 38.94 1.78 10.57
N ASP A 485 39.58 0.68 10.99
CA ASP A 485 39.66 -0.58 10.24
C ASP A 485 39.45 -1.81 11.16
N PRO A 486 38.33 -2.56 11.03
CA PRO A 486 37.92 -3.64 11.93
C PRO A 486 38.78 -4.94 11.77
N ASN A 487 39.95 -4.80 11.15
CA ASN A 487 40.99 -5.82 11.02
C ASN A 487 42.27 -5.44 11.78
N ILE A 488 42.30 -4.29 12.48
CA ILE A 488 43.47 -3.76 13.21
C ILE A 488 43.14 -3.68 14.72
N ASN A 489 43.09 -4.83 15.39
CA ASN A 489 42.66 -4.94 16.79
C ASN A 489 43.29 -6.14 17.54
N PRO A 490 43.24 -6.18 18.89
CA PRO A 490 43.79 -7.26 19.73
C PRO A 490 43.26 -8.69 19.52
N ALA A 491 42.33 -8.93 18.60
CA ALA A 491 41.84 -10.25 18.20
C ALA A 491 42.04 -10.55 16.70
N ALA A 492 42.64 -9.63 15.94
CA ALA A 492 43.00 -9.81 14.55
C ALA A 492 44.09 -10.88 14.34
N VAL A 493 44.39 -11.17 13.08
CA VAL A 493 45.42 -12.14 12.68
C VAL A 493 46.34 -11.45 11.69
N GLU A 494 47.64 -11.46 11.98
CA GLU A 494 48.66 -10.85 11.11
C GLU A 494 48.55 -11.27 9.65
N VAL A 495 48.65 -10.26 8.80
CA VAL A 495 48.81 -10.33 7.35
C VAL A 495 50.14 -9.68 7.03
N CYS A 496 50.93 -10.27 6.12
CA CYS A 496 52.23 -9.69 5.76
C CYS A 496 52.05 -8.49 4.81
N ASP A 497 51.68 -7.33 5.36
CA ASP A 497 51.45 -6.07 4.64
C ASP A 497 52.22 -4.86 5.20
N GLY A 498 52.91 -5.02 6.34
CA GLY A 498 53.68 -3.97 7.01
C GLY A 498 52.93 -3.19 8.09
N ILE A 499 51.75 -3.65 8.51
CA ILE A 499 50.95 -3.10 9.62
C ILE A 499 51.07 -4.02 10.86
N ASP A 500 50.88 -3.47 12.06
CA ASP A 500 50.67 -4.21 13.32
C ASP A 500 49.17 -4.54 13.41
N ASN A 501 48.70 -5.64 12.80
CA ASN A 501 47.25 -5.90 12.75
C ASN A 501 46.70 -6.27 14.14
N ASN A 502 47.48 -6.98 14.96
CA ASN A 502 47.02 -7.47 16.26
C ASN A 502 47.29 -6.52 17.47
N CYS A 503 47.81 -5.33 17.21
CA CYS A 503 48.12 -4.29 18.20
C CYS A 503 49.07 -4.73 19.35
N ASP A 504 49.95 -5.73 19.17
CA ASP A 504 50.90 -6.15 20.22
C ASP A 504 52.20 -5.33 20.28
N GLY A 505 52.45 -4.51 19.26
CA GLY A 505 53.66 -3.71 19.09
C GLY A 505 54.73 -4.36 18.22
N THR A 506 54.41 -5.43 17.48
CA THR A 506 55.22 -6.00 16.41
C THR A 506 54.50 -5.97 15.06
N ILE A 507 55.19 -6.33 13.96
CA ILE A 507 54.71 -6.15 12.58
C ILE A 507 55.11 -7.40 11.80
N ASP A 508 54.19 -7.97 11.03
CA ASP A 508 54.37 -9.15 10.16
C ASP A 508 54.92 -10.40 10.90
N GLU A 509 54.65 -10.62 12.20
CA GLU A 509 55.31 -11.71 12.91
C GLU A 509 54.80 -13.12 12.53
N GLY A 510 55.72 -14.09 12.48
CA GLY A 510 55.43 -15.47 12.10
C GLY A 510 55.54 -15.77 10.60
N PHE A 511 55.63 -14.77 9.72
CA PHE A 511 55.89 -14.97 8.30
C PHE A 511 57.36 -15.37 8.01
N ALA A 512 57.57 -16.07 6.88
CA ALA A 512 58.89 -16.51 6.43
C ALA A 512 59.38 -15.65 5.25
N LEU A 513 60.57 -15.07 5.39
CA LEU A 513 61.18 -14.22 4.36
C LEU A 513 61.92 -15.06 3.31
N ASN A 514 61.53 -14.90 2.05
CA ASN A 514 62.21 -15.43 0.87
C ASN A 514 63.21 -14.38 0.32
N THR A 515 64.07 -14.80 -0.61
CA THR A 515 64.91 -13.89 -1.41
C THR A 515 64.34 -13.80 -2.82
N TYR A 516 64.29 -12.60 -3.37
CA TYR A 516 63.88 -12.31 -4.74
C TYR A 516 64.97 -11.50 -5.45
N TYR A 517 65.06 -11.64 -6.77
CA TYR A 517 66.05 -11.01 -7.66
C TYR A 517 65.35 -9.94 -8.50
N ALA A 518 66.03 -8.84 -8.82
CA ALA A 518 65.44 -7.80 -9.66
C ALA A 518 65.19 -8.34 -11.08
N ASP A 519 64.10 -7.88 -11.69
CA ASP A 519 63.64 -8.17 -13.04
C ASP A 519 63.40 -6.81 -13.70
N ALA A 520 64.36 -6.33 -14.48
CA ALA A 520 64.44 -4.92 -14.87
C ALA A 520 63.88 -4.60 -16.27
N ASP A 521 63.75 -5.58 -17.16
CA ASP A 521 63.10 -5.45 -18.47
C ASP A 521 61.73 -6.15 -18.56
N MET A 522 61.38 -7.01 -17.58
CA MET A 522 60.08 -7.68 -17.39
C MET A 522 59.87 -8.97 -18.20
N ASP A 523 60.95 -9.70 -18.51
CA ASP A 523 60.89 -11.02 -19.17
C ASP A 523 60.50 -12.20 -18.22
N SER A 524 60.60 -12.01 -16.90
CA SER A 524 60.39 -12.96 -15.78
C SER A 524 61.60 -13.76 -15.27
N PHE A 525 62.80 -13.50 -15.79
CA PHE A 525 64.10 -13.87 -15.23
C PHE A 525 64.68 -12.66 -14.46
N GLY A 526 65.99 -12.58 -14.22
CA GLY A 526 66.56 -11.44 -13.51
C GLY A 526 67.97 -11.56 -12.92
N ASP A 527 68.55 -10.42 -12.54
CA ASP A 527 69.94 -10.31 -12.05
C ASP A 527 70.17 -10.96 -10.67
N ASN A 528 70.92 -12.06 -10.69
CA ASN A 528 71.47 -12.76 -9.53
C ASN A 528 72.27 -11.87 -8.54
N ASN A 529 72.75 -10.70 -8.97
CA ASN A 529 73.48 -9.75 -8.13
C ASN A 529 72.58 -8.72 -7.42
N ALA A 530 71.31 -8.58 -7.82
CA ALA A 530 70.37 -7.55 -7.34
C ALA A 530 69.23 -8.17 -6.49
N THR A 531 69.45 -8.33 -5.17
CA THR A 531 68.53 -9.10 -4.30
C THR A 531 67.82 -8.30 -3.20
N ILE A 532 66.59 -8.73 -2.87
CA ILE A 532 65.79 -8.25 -1.73
C ILE A 532 65.22 -9.43 -0.92
N MET A 533 64.93 -9.21 0.37
CA MET A 533 64.22 -10.18 1.21
C MET A 533 62.84 -9.68 1.60
N ALA A 534 61.81 -10.50 1.39
CA ALA A 534 60.41 -10.21 1.69
C ALA A 534 59.60 -11.51 1.89
N CYS A 535 58.41 -11.44 2.49
CA CYS A 535 57.50 -12.58 2.62
C CYS A 535 56.80 -12.94 1.29
N VAL A 536 56.58 -11.95 0.44
CA VAL A 536 56.00 -12.03 -0.90
C VAL A 536 56.89 -11.28 -1.91
N ALA A 537 56.76 -11.58 -3.21
CA ALA A 537 57.56 -10.94 -4.25
C ALA A 537 57.24 -9.43 -4.38
N PRO A 538 58.21 -8.53 -4.22
CA PRO A 538 58.01 -7.11 -4.52
C PRO A 538 57.84 -6.88 -6.04
N PRO A 539 57.11 -5.83 -6.48
CA PRO A 539 57.01 -5.50 -7.90
C PRO A 539 58.38 -5.22 -8.54
N GLY A 540 58.64 -5.81 -9.71
CA GLY A 540 59.94 -5.76 -10.39
C GLY A 540 61.00 -6.70 -9.78
N TYR A 541 60.56 -7.77 -9.10
CA TYR A 541 61.43 -8.83 -8.59
C TYR A 541 60.80 -10.22 -8.77
N VAL A 542 61.61 -11.20 -9.17
CA VAL A 542 61.21 -12.61 -9.39
C VAL A 542 61.99 -13.59 -8.51
N THR A 543 61.73 -14.89 -8.66
CA THR A 543 62.43 -15.98 -7.95
C THR A 543 63.50 -16.69 -8.76
N ASP A 544 63.51 -16.52 -10.09
CA ASP A 544 64.60 -17.03 -10.93
C ASP A 544 65.77 -16.04 -10.94
N ASN A 545 66.94 -16.48 -11.42
CA ASN A 545 68.19 -15.71 -11.39
C ASN A 545 69.18 -16.13 -12.50
N THR A 546 68.66 -16.61 -13.62
CA THR A 546 69.43 -17.27 -14.69
C THR A 546 69.64 -16.44 -15.96
N ASP A 547 69.20 -15.18 -15.93
CA ASP A 547 69.36 -14.20 -17.00
C ASP A 547 70.84 -13.94 -17.38
N CYS A 548 71.09 -13.62 -18.66
CA CYS A 548 72.40 -13.22 -19.17
C CYS A 548 72.52 -11.73 -19.58
N ASP A 549 71.43 -10.99 -19.79
CA ASP A 549 71.39 -9.52 -19.87
C ASP A 549 70.02 -8.95 -19.43
N ASP A 550 69.87 -8.72 -18.11
CA ASP A 550 68.74 -8.08 -17.36
C ASP A 550 68.42 -6.64 -17.80
N THR A 551 68.68 -6.30 -19.07
CA THR A 551 68.32 -5.03 -19.70
C THR A 551 67.75 -5.16 -21.13
N ASP A 552 67.61 -6.38 -21.67
CA ASP A 552 67.05 -6.66 -23.01
C ASP A 552 66.21 -7.96 -23.05
N ALA A 553 64.90 -7.83 -22.85
CA ALA A 553 63.92 -8.93 -22.75
C ALA A 553 63.76 -9.85 -23.99
N ASP A 554 64.55 -9.67 -25.05
CA ASP A 554 64.69 -10.61 -26.17
C ASP A 554 65.92 -11.55 -26.00
N ILE A 555 66.75 -11.37 -24.96
CA ILE A 555 67.98 -12.13 -24.66
C ILE A 555 67.86 -12.87 -23.32
N PHE A 556 67.32 -14.09 -23.33
CA PHE A 556 67.02 -14.84 -22.10
C PHE A 556 67.13 -16.37 -22.27
N PRO A 557 67.22 -17.14 -21.16
CA PRO A 557 67.35 -18.60 -21.19
C PRO A 557 66.26 -19.33 -22.00
N GLY A 558 66.58 -19.69 -23.24
CA GLY A 558 65.65 -20.34 -24.17
C GLY A 558 64.81 -19.40 -25.04
N ALA A 559 65.29 -18.18 -25.31
CA ALA A 559 64.82 -17.34 -26.41
C ALA A 559 65.01 -18.01 -27.80
N THR A 560 64.74 -17.28 -28.89
CA THR A 560 64.88 -17.81 -30.26
C THR A 560 65.98 -17.05 -31.01
N GLU A 561 67.00 -17.77 -31.47
CA GLU A 561 68.10 -17.22 -32.27
C GLU A 561 67.62 -16.42 -33.50
N ILE A 562 68.32 -15.31 -33.74
CA ILE A 562 68.21 -14.43 -34.90
C ILE A 562 69.58 -14.44 -35.61
N CYS A 563 69.64 -14.16 -36.92
CA CYS A 563 70.93 -14.14 -37.64
C CYS A 563 71.61 -12.77 -37.45
N ASP A 564 72.18 -12.49 -36.27
CA ASP A 564 72.77 -11.19 -35.90
C ASP A 564 74.10 -11.24 -35.08
N ASP A 565 74.76 -12.40 -35.00
CA ASP A 565 75.99 -12.66 -34.22
C ASP A 565 75.81 -12.59 -32.67
N ILE A 566 74.58 -12.75 -32.13
CA ILE A 566 74.27 -12.71 -30.68
C ILE A 566 73.75 -14.07 -30.16
N ASP A 567 74.17 -14.47 -28.95
CA ASP A 567 73.63 -15.60 -28.18
C ASP A 567 72.29 -15.17 -27.54
N ASN A 568 71.19 -15.18 -28.31
CA ASN A 568 69.89 -14.72 -27.79
C ASN A 568 69.38 -15.67 -26.70
N ASN A 569 69.62 -16.98 -26.84
CA ASN A 569 69.05 -17.99 -25.95
C ASN A 569 69.86 -18.33 -24.67
N CYS A 570 70.99 -17.65 -24.46
CA CYS A 570 71.93 -17.80 -23.34
C CYS A 570 72.56 -19.22 -23.16
N ASP A 571 72.66 -20.06 -24.20
CA ASP A 571 73.27 -21.41 -24.08
C ASP A 571 74.79 -21.47 -24.34
N GLY A 572 75.37 -20.39 -24.89
CA GLY A 572 76.79 -20.25 -25.18
C GLY A 572 77.20 -20.50 -26.63
N ASN A 573 76.23 -20.54 -27.56
CA ASN A 573 76.44 -20.57 -29.01
C ASN A 573 75.87 -19.26 -29.65
N THR A 574 75.70 -19.20 -30.97
CA THR A 574 75.25 -18.00 -31.72
C THR A 574 74.70 -18.43 -33.08
N ASP A 575 73.52 -17.93 -33.44
CA ASP A 575 72.88 -18.06 -34.76
C ASP A 575 72.52 -19.52 -35.17
N GLU A 576 72.51 -20.50 -34.25
CA GLU A 576 72.28 -21.90 -34.64
C GLU A 576 70.83 -22.25 -35.01
N GLY A 577 70.70 -23.26 -35.88
CA GLY A 577 69.40 -23.82 -36.27
C GLY A 577 68.65 -23.05 -37.37
N LEU A 578 69.15 -21.88 -37.77
CA LEU A 578 68.54 -21.02 -38.79
C LEU A 578 68.59 -21.62 -40.22
N PRO A 579 67.60 -21.31 -41.09
CA PRO A 579 67.54 -21.81 -42.45
C PRO A 579 68.52 -21.09 -43.38
N LEU A 580 69.22 -21.86 -44.22
CA LEU A 580 70.09 -21.32 -45.27
C LEU A 580 69.35 -21.28 -46.62
N PHE A 581 69.39 -20.14 -47.28
CA PHE A 581 68.85 -19.90 -48.62
C PHE A 581 69.96 -19.99 -49.67
N THR A 582 69.60 -20.30 -50.92
CA THR A 582 70.55 -20.31 -52.04
C THR A 582 70.45 -19.00 -52.82
N TYR A 583 71.60 -18.42 -53.18
CA TYR A 583 71.71 -17.21 -53.99
C TYR A 583 72.66 -17.43 -55.18
N TYR A 584 72.42 -16.73 -56.28
CA TYR A 584 73.07 -16.86 -57.59
C TYR A 584 73.98 -15.66 -57.86
N GLU A 585 75.13 -15.84 -58.53
CA GLU A 585 76.05 -14.73 -58.83
C GLU A 585 75.41 -13.77 -59.86
N ASP A 586 75.43 -12.46 -59.57
CA ASP A 586 74.92 -11.37 -60.43
C ASP A 586 76.14 -10.57 -60.89
N ALA A 587 76.66 -10.90 -62.09
CA ALA A 587 78.01 -10.51 -62.49
C ALA A 587 78.09 -9.14 -63.21
N ASP A 588 76.98 -8.63 -63.76
CA ASP A 588 76.89 -7.29 -64.36
C ASP A 588 76.01 -6.29 -63.60
N SER A 589 75.32 -6.73 -62.54
CA SER A 589 74.55 -5.93 -61.59
C SER A 589 73.19 -5.42 -62.08
N ASP A 590 72.48 -6.21 -62.90
CA ASP A 590 71.09 -5.93 -63.31
C ASP A 590 69.99 -6.53 -62.42
N THR A 591 70.40 -7.33 -61.42
CA THR A 591 69.59 -8.06 -60.42
C THR A 591 69.01 -9.43 -60.80
N TYR A 592 69.25 -9.90 -62.03
CA TYR A 592 69.14 -11.32 -62.37
C TYR A 592 70.47 -12.04 -62.13
N GLY A 593 70.43 -13.35 -61.91
CA GLY A 593 71.58 -14.12 -61.45
C GLY A 593 71.83 -15.36 -62.28
N ASN A 594 73.10 -15.74 -62.39
CA ASN A 594 73.54 -16.87 -63.20
C ASN A 594 73.09 -18.22 -62.60
N PRO A 595 72.20 -18.99 -63.25
CA PRO A 595 71.73 -20.29 -62.73
C PRO A 595 72.85 -21.35 -62.58
N ALA A 596 74.05 -21.09 -63.11
CA ALA A 596 75.20 -21.99 -62.99
C ALA A 596 76.14 -21.70 -61.80
N VAL A 597 76.00 -20.58 -61.07
CA VAL A 597 76.92 -20.16 -60.00
C VAL A 597 76.16 -19.79 -58.74
N THR A 598 76.40 -20.47 -57.61
CA THR A 598 75.60 -20.34 -56.38
C THR A 598 76.39 -20.39 -55.07
N ILE A 599 75.82 -19.79 -54.02
CA ILE A 599 76.23 -19.83 -52.62
C ILE A 599 75.02 -20.14 -51.70
N GLN A 600 75.25 -20.57 -50.45
CA GLN A 600 74.18 -20.69 -49.44
C GLN A 600 74.53 -19.96 -48.14
N ASP A 601 73.56 -19.22 -47.59
CA ASP A 601 73.73 -18.36 -46.40
C ASP A 601 72.37 -18.05 -45.74
N CYS A 602 72.31 -17.54 -44.50
CA CYS A 602 71.04 -17.17 -43.82
C CYS A 602 70.41 -15.89 -44.37
N SER A 603 71.22 -15.02 -44.99
CA SER A 603 70.82 -13.76 -45.60
C SER A 603 71.60 -13.52 -46.90
N GLN A 604 71.14 -12.60 -47.75
CA GLN A 604 71.66 -12.41 -49.12
C GLN A 604 73.12 -11.91 -49.15
N PRO A 605 74.10 -12.68 -49.65
CA PRO A 605 75.49 -12.23 -49.75
C PRO A 605 75.68 -11.16 -50.83
N ALA A 606 76.58 -10.20 -50.59
CA ALA A 606 76.84 -9.13 -51.54
C ALA A 606 77.46 -9.66 -52.85
N GLY A 607 76.86 -9.29 -53.99
CA GLY A 607 77.21 -9.81 -55.33
C GLY A 607 76.44 -11.07 -55.74
N TYR A 608 75.46 -11.48 -54.94
CA TYR A 608 74.57 -12.60 -55.25
C TYR A 608 73.09 -12.17 -55.08
N VAL A 609 72.19 -12.74 -55.86
CA VAL A 609 70.74 -12.47 -55.89
C VAL A 609 69.92 -13.75 -55.73
N SER A 610 68.62 -13.64 -55.46
CA SER A 610 67.75 -14.82 -55.27
C SER A 610 67.11 -15.35 -56.57
N ASP A 611 67.25 -14.62 -57.67
CA ASP A 611 66.68 -14.95 -58.98
C ASP A 611 67.73 -15.67 -59.86
N ASP A 612 67.31 -16.63 -60.66
CA ASP A 612 68.17 -17.51 -61.48
C ASP A 612 67.87 -17.47 -62.98
N MET A 613 67.10 -16.46 -63.42
CA MET A 613 66.50 -16.43 -64.75
C MET A 613 67.33 -15.72 -65.85
N ASP A 614 68.58 -15.34 -65.58
CA ASP A 614 69.44 -14.68 -66.57
C ASP A 614 69.88 -15.63 -67.72
N CYS A 615 69.90 -15.13 -68.95
CA CYS A 615 70.39 -15.84 -70.14
C CYS A 615 71.72 -15.33 -70.73
N ASP A 616 72.20 -14.12 -70.39
CA ASP A 616 73.57 -13.64 -70.63
C ASP A 616 74.01 -12.61 -69.58
N ASP A 617 74.31 -13.11 -68.37
CA ASP A 617 74.92 -12.51 -67.15
C ASP A 617 76.29 -11.80 -67.40
N THR A 618 76.49 -11.26 -68.60
CA THR A 618 77.60 -10.38 -68.98
C THR A 618 77.17 -9.15 -69.79
N ASP A 619 75.89 -8.98 -70.13
CA ASP A 619 75.32 -7.75 -70.69
C ASP A 619 73.97 -7.37 -70.00
N PRO A 620 73.91 -6.29 -69.18
CA PRO A 620 72.77 -5.93 -68.31
C PRO A 620 71.56 -5.34 -69.08
N ASN A 621 71.42 -5.75 -70.33
CA ASN A 621 70.35 -5.42 -71.27
C ASN A 621 69.75 -6.69 -71.91
N ILE A 622 70.19 -7.88 -71.47
CA ILE A 622 69.75 -9.20 -71.96
C ILE A 622 69.32 -10.04 -70.73
N ASN A 623 68.13 -9.75 -70.22
CA ASN A 623 67.61 -10.34 -68.97
C ASN A 623 66.06 -10.40 -69.00
N PRO A 624 65.40 -11.18 -68.11
CA PRO A 624 63.94 -11.31 -68.01
C PRO A 624 63.09 -10.03 -67.92
N SER A 625 63.69 -8.87 -67.64
CA SER A 625 63.02 -7.57 -67.57
C SER A 625 63.37 -6.60 -68.71
N ALA A 626 64.30 -6.98 -69.59
CA ALA A 626 64.67 -6.20 -70.74
C ALA A 626 63.49 -6.01 -71.71
N SER A 627 63.57 -4.97 -72.55
CA SER A 627 62.50 -4.64 -73.50
C SER A 627 62.94 -4.93 -74.92
N GLU A 628 62.17 -5.74 -75.64
CA GLU A 628 62.61 -6.33 -76.90
C GLU A 628 62.94 -5.30 -77.99
N LEU A 629 64.15 -5.44 -78.55
CA LEU A 629 64.64 -4.63 -79.66
C LEU A 629 64.65 -5.50 -80.92
N CYS A 630 64.06 -4.98 -82.00
CA CYS A 630 64.03 -5.72 -83.26
C CYS A 630 65.39 -5.64 -84.01
N ASP A 631 66.41 -6.29 -83.46
CA ASP A 631 67.77 -6.42 -83.99
C ASP A 631 68.27 -7.86 -84.20
N GLY A 632 67.50 -8.87 -83.76
CA GLY A 632 67.77 -10.30 -83.95
C GLY A 632 68.39 -11.04 -82.74
N VAL A 633 68.34 -10.44 -81.56
CA VAL A 633 68.67 -11.05 -80.25
C VAL A 633 67.36 -11.35 -79.48
N ASP A 634 67.41 -12.31 -78.56
CA ASP A 634 66.40 -12.54 -77.52
C ASP A 634 66.82 -11.65 -76.33
N ASN A 635 66.28 -10.43 -76.22
CA ASN A 635 66.70 -9.51 -75.14
C ASN A 635 66.01 -9.88 -73.81
N ASN A 636 64.72 -10.22 -73.85
CA ASN A 636 63.93 -10.49 -72.65
C ASN A 636 64.05 -11.93 -72.10
N CYS A 637 64.91 -12.76 -72.68
CA CYS A 637 65.17 -14.15 -72.26
C CYS A 637 63.94 -15.09 -72.27
N ASP A 638 62.80 -14.75 -72.90
CA ASP A 638 61.62 -15.64 -72.92
C ASP A 638 61.75 -16.85 -73.88
N GLY A 639 62.79 -16.86 -74.72
CA GLY A 639 63.04 -17.89 -75.72
C GLY A 639 62.48 -17.56 -77.12
N THR A 640 61.98 -16.34 -77.33
CA THR A 640 61.61 -15.77 -78.64
C THR A 640 62.50 -14.57 -79.02
N ILE A 641 62.24 -13.95 -80.19
CA ILE A 641 63.15 -12.97 -80.82
C ILE A 641 62.31 -12.00 -81.67
N ASP A 642 62.57 -10.70 -81.54
CA ASP A 642 61.99 -9.59 -82.33
C ASP A 642 60.44 -9.41 -82.21
N GLU A 643 59.78 -9.86 -81.13
CA GLU A 643 58.33 -9.68 -80.98
C GLU A 643 57.88 -8.26 -80.57
N GLY A 644 56.80 -7.77 -81.19
CA GLY A 644 56.11 -6.52 -80.83
C GLY A 644 56.25 -5.35 -81.83
N CYS A 645 57.22 -5.33 -82.74
CA CYS A 645 57.52 -4.14 -83.56
C CYS A 645 56.54 -3.83 -84.72
N VAL A 646 55.38 -3.19 -84.45
CA VAL A 646 54.63 -2.43 -85.49
C VAL A 646 53.89 -1.17 -84.97
N LEU A 647 54.48 0.01 -85.22
CA LEU A 647 53.90 1.37 -85.42
C LEU A 647 52.70 1.89 -84.57
N GLU A 648 52.91 3.08 -83.98
CA GLU A 648 52.00 3.86 -83.09
C GLU A 648 50.70 4.41 -83.73
N ASP A 649 49.69 4.68 -82.88
CA ASP A 649 49.06 6.02 -82.77
C ASP A 649 48.54 6.23 -81.32
N CYS A 650 48.43 7.48 -80.84
CA CYS A 650 48.29 7.82 -79.41
C CYS A 650 47.31 8.98 -79.08
N ASP A 651 46.01 8.76 -79.27
CA ASP A 651 44.95 9.39 -78.46
C ASP A 651 43.80 8.43 -78.08
N GLY A 652 43.95 7.15 -78.41
CA GLY A 652 42.82 6.22 -78.58
C GLY A 652 42.27 5.60 -77.29
N ASP A 653 41.12 6.09 -76.86
CA ASP A 653 40.20 5.33 -76.00
C ASP A 653 39.97 3.92 -76.57
N SER A 654 40.27 2.87 -75.81
CA SER A 654 39.72 1.53 -76.10
C SER A 654 39.67 0.64 -74.88
N LEU A 655 38.44 0.19 -74.58
CA LEU A 655 38.18 -1.13 -74.02
C LEU A 655 39.08 -2.15 -74.73
N ILE A 656 39.86 -2.93 -73.98
CA ILE A 656 40.44 -4.16 -74.50
C ILE A 656 39.41 -5.29 -74.35
N ILE A 657 39.41 -6.18 -75.35
CA ILE A 657 38.31 -7.07 -75.73
C ILE A 657 38.95 -8.42 -76.11
N ASN A 658 39.53 -9.13 -75.14
CA ASN A 658 40.45 -10.25 -75.45
C ASN A 658 39.74 -11.53 -75.91
N THR A 659 39.46 -11.62 -77.22
CA THR A 659 39.12 -12.84 -77.98
C THR A 659 37.64 -13.28 -77.92
N ILE A 660 37.30 -14.23 -78.82
CA ILE A 660 35.98 -14.37 -79.43
C ILE A 660 35.91 -15.76 -80.15
N THR A 661 36.04 -16.84 -79.38
CA THR A 661 35.95 -18.26 -79.81
C THR A 661 34.50 -18.69 -80.14
N GLN A 662 34.29 -19.65 -81.04
CA GLN A 662 33.11 -19.64 -81.91
C GLN A 662 31.96 -20.56 -81.44
N ASN A 663 30.77 -19.99 -81.14
CA ASN A 663 29.51 -20.20 -81.90
C ASN A 663 28.21 -19.61 -81.28
N THR A 664 28.20 -19.10 -80.02
CA THR A 664 27.00 -18.43 -79.45
C THR A 664 27.28 -17.27 -78.48
N ASN A 665 27.22 -16.05 -79.02
CA ASN A 665 26.56 -14.87 -78.44
C ASN A 665 26.79 -14.49 -76.95
N ARG A 666 28.02 -14.57 -76.37
CA ARG A 666 28.31 -14.33 -74.94
C ARG A 666 29.69 -13.72 -74.62
N ALA A 667 29.74 -12.70 -73.75
CA ALA A 667 30.98 -12.07 -73.24
C ALA A 667 30.85 -11.49 -71.81
N GLU A 668 31.96 -11.38 -71.07
CA GLU A 668 31.99 -11.29 -69.60
C GLU A 668 33.04 -10.25 -69.13
N PHE A 669 32.59 -9.10 -68.60
CA PHE A 669 33.39 -7.90 -68.27
C PHE A 669 33.56 -7.75 -66.73
N ASN A 670 34.65 -7.18 -66.18
CA ASN A 670 34.90 -7.10 -64.70
C ASN A 670 35.23 -5.68 -64.15
N VAL A 671 35.41 -5.54 -62.81
CA VAL A 671 35.37 -4.24 -62.05
C VAL A 671 36.26 -4.21 -60.74
N THR A 672 36.81 -3.04 -60.30
CA THR A 672 38.24 -2.84 -59.79
C THR A 672 38.98 -1.53 -60.27
N SER A 673 38.95 -0.35 -59.59
CA SER A 673 39.66 0.97 -59.81
C SER A 673 38.81 2.27 -59.57
N GLU A 674 39.22 3.20 -58.71
CA GLU A 674 38.33 3.66 -57.61
C GLU A 674 37.23 4.75 -57.80
N ALA A 675 36.76 5.07 -59.01
CA ALA A 675 36.07 6.35 -59.26
C ALA A 675 34.54 6.35 -59.59
N LEU A 676 33.85 5.21 -59.74
CA LEU A 676 32.43 5.18 -60.16
C LEU A 676 31.54 4.13 -59.45
N VAL A 677 30.22 4.29 -59.62
CA VAL A 677 29.20 3.44 -58.98
C VAL A 677 28.98 2.12 -59.73
N ASN A 678 28.87 1.04 -58.94
CA ASN A 678 28.49 -0.33 -59.30
C ASN A 678 29.57 -1.22 -59.94
N ASN A 679 29.90 -2.32 -59.25
CA ASN A 679 31.29 -2.75 -59.22
C ASN A 679 31.55 -4.11 -58.51
N GLY A 680 32.72 -4.70 -58.75
CA GLY A 680 33.15 -6.02 -58.24
C GLY A 680 32.42 -7.23 -58.85
N GLN A 681 31.43 -7.01 -59.71
CA GLN A 681 30.65 -8.06 -60.37
C GLN A 681 31.06 -8.24 -61.83
N SER A 682 31.04 -9.49 -62.30
CA SER A 682 31.16 -9.78 -63.72
C SER A 682 29.89 -9.36 -64.47
N ILE A 683 30.00 -8.30 -65.29
CA ILE A 683 28.94 -7.79 -66.15
C ILE A 683 28.92 -8.66 -67.42
N LEU A 684 28.06 -9.68 -67.38
CA LEU A 684 27.94 -10.72 -68.38
C LEU A 684 26.82 -10.43 -69.37
N PHE A 685 27.17 -10.14 -70.61
CA PHE A 685 26.22 -9.97 -71.71
C PHE A 685 26.10 -11.25 -72.53
N THR A 686 24.87 -11.67 -72.80
CA THR A 686 24.54 -12.80 -73.68
C THR A 686 23.39 -12.37 -74.58
N ALA A 687 23.38 -12.59 -75.90
CA ALA A 687 22.27 -12.08 -76.73
C ALA A 687 20.90 -12.54 -76.21
N GLY A 688 20.06 -11.58 -75.84
CA GLY A 688 18.86 -11.79 -75.01
C GLY A 688 18.93 -11.14 -73.62
N THR A 689 20.11 -10.70 -73.16
CA THR A 689 20.23 -9.68 -72.11
C THR A 689 19.79 -8.36 -72.70
N ASP A 690 18.64 -7.87 -72.29
CA ASP A 690 18.55 -6.91 -71.20
C ASP A 690 19.33 -7.32 -69.91
N ILE A 691 20.10 -6.49 -69.19
CA ILE A 691 20.30 -5.02 -69.21
C ILE A 691 20.42 -4.50 -70.65
N ASN A 692 19.42 -3.75 -71.11
CA ASN A 692 19.45 -3.22 -72.47
C ASN A 692 20.37 -2.01 -72.44
N LEU A 693 21.66 -2.26 -72.66
CA LEU A 693 22.51 -1.25 -73.25
C LEU A 693 21.91 -0.98 -74.62
N ASP A 694 21.27 0.18 -74.76
CA ASP A 694 20.59 0.61 -75.98
C ASP A 694 21.63 0.80 -77.10
N PRO A 695 21.75 -0.11 -78.11
CA PRO A 695 20.97 -1.32 -78.40
C PRO A 695 21.75 -2.66 -78.28
N SER A 696 21.02 -3.75 -78.07
CA SER A 696 21.55 -5.11 -77.83
C SER A 696 22.27 -5.75 -79.03
N PHE A 697 23.33 -6.54 -78.77
CA PHE A 697 24.19 -7.17 -79.79
C PHE A 697 24.58 -8.64 -79.51
N GLU A 698 25.09 -9.34 -80.53
CA GLU A 698 25.66 -10.69 -80.42
C GLU A 698 27.16 -10.62 -80.10
N VAL A 699 27.68 -11.50 -79.22
CA VAL A 699 29.11 -11.57 -78.90
C VAL A 699 29.70 -12.94 -79.16
N VAL A 700 30.77 -13.05 -79.93
CA VAL A 700 31.44 -14.36 -80.10
C VAL A 700 32.26 -14.65 -78.81
N GLN A 701 32.57 -15.90 -78.47
CA GLN A 701 32.70 -16.36 -77.07
C GLN A 701 34.10 -16.23 -76.44
N GLY A 702 34.22 -15.53 -75.31
CA GLY A 702 35.38 -15.59 -74.42
C GLY A 702 36.34 -14.41 -74.60
N THR A 703 35.94 -13.29 -73.99
CA THR A 703 36.42 -11.93 -74.21
C THR A 703 36.72 -11.28 -72.85
N ILE A 704 37.95 -10.81 -72.60
CA ILE A 704 38.32 -10.13 -71.33
C ILE A 704 38.12 -8.62 -71.46
N PHE A 705 37.63 -7.98 -70.39
CA PHE A 705 37.48 -6.52 -70.23
C PHE A 705 37.69 -6.10 -68.75
N GLU A 706 38.02 -4.83 -68.50
CA GLU A 706 38.57 -4.29 -67.23
C GLU A 706 37.72 -3.15 -66.56
N ALA A 707 38.22 -2.48 -65.49
CA ALA A 707 37.53 -2.49 -64.17
C ALA A 707 37.48 -1.16 -63.29
N SER A 708 36.56 -0.98 -62.27
CA SER A 708 36.40 0.32 -61.47
C SER A 708 35.86 0.57 -59.93
N ILE A 709 36.18 -0.11 -58.77
CA ILE A 709 35.85 0.30 -57.31
C ILE A 709 37.07 0.71 -56.41
N ILE A 710 37.05 1.36 -55.19
CA ILE A 710 36.22 1.13 -53.94
C ILE A 710 35.53 2.30 -53.10
N PRO A 711 36.13 3.12 -52.17
CA PRO A 711 35.62 3.35 -50.77
C PRO A 711 35.46 4.86 -50.29
N CYS A 712 35.09 5.35 -49.06
CA CYS A 712 34.60 4.86 -47.73
C CYS A 712 33.95 5.98 -46.79
N MET A 713 33.33 5.60 -45.64
CA MET A 713 33.01 6.33 -44.35
C MET A 713 32.12 7.63 -44.30
N SER A 714 31.41 8.03 -43.20
CA SER A 714 31.37 7.61 -41.76
C SER A 714 29.99 7.78 -41.01
N ALA A 715 29.92 7.22 -39.77
CA ALA A 715 29.13 7.61 -38.57
C ALA A 715 27.63 7.23 -38.35
N GLY A 716 27.33 6.61 -37.18
CA GLY A 716 26.13 6.94 -36.35
C GLY A 716 25.26 5.81 -35.76
N PHE A 717 25.49 5.46 -34.47
CA PHE A 717 24.61 4.71 -33.54
C PHE A 717 24.25 3.23 -33.85
N ASP A 718 23.99 2.48 -32.77
CA ASP A 718 23.83 1.01 -32.72
C ASP A 718 22.57 0.61 -31.91
N ASN A 719 22.34 -0.70 -31.77
CA ASN A 719 21.31 -1.41 -30.99
C ASN A 719 19.94 -1.59 -31.65
N ASP A 720 19.76 -2.77 -32.24
CA ASP A 720 18.70 -3.75 -31.92
C ASP A 720 17.42 -3.24 -31.22
N GLU A 721 16.45 -2.82 -32.02
CA GLU A 721 15.02 -3.01 -31.73
C GLU A 721 14.37 -3.78 -32.87
N GLU A 722 13.46 -4.69 -32.53
CA GLU A 722 12.93 -5.74 -33.42
C GLU A 722 12.20 -5.16 -34.65
N ILE A 723 12.71 -5.45 -35.85
CA ILE A 723 12.04 -5.07 -37.12
C ILE A 723 10.88 -6.04 -37.37
N ILE A 724 9.72 -5.73 -36.79
CA ILE A 724 8.51 -6.55 -36.94
C ILE A 724 8.02 -6.51 -38.40
N SER A 725 8.19 -7.62 -39.13
CA SER A 725 7.59 -7.84 -40.45
C SER A 725 6.08 -8.13 -40.32
N ARG A 726 5.30 -7.09 -39.99
CA ARG A 726 3.83 -7.16 -39.83
C ARG A 726 3.17 -7.45 -41.18
N ASN A 727 2.35 -8.50 -41.24
CA ASN A 727 1.51 -8.78 -42.42
C ASN A 727 0.32 -7.80 -42.45
N LEU A 728 -0.44 -7.77 -43.56
CA LEU A 728 -1.56 -6.81 -43.69
C LEU A 728 -2.62 -6.95 -42.57
N SER A 729 -2.74 -8.14 -41.96
CA SER A 729 -3.59 -8.44 -40.80
C SER A 729 -3.10 -7.88 -39.46
N ASP A 730 -1.82 -7.50 -39.33
CA ASP A 730 -1.23 -7.05 -38.06
C ASP A 730 -1.31 -5.52 -37.86
N PHE A 731 -1.90 -4.80 -38.82
CA PHE A 731 -2.25 -3.38 -38.67
C PHE A 731 -3.42 -3.14 -37.72
N GLU A 732 -4.33 -4.11 -37.54
CA GLU A 732 -5.41 -4.00 -36.55
C GLU A 732 -4.85 -3.92 -35.12
N LYS A 733 -3.81 -4.71 -34.80
CA LYS A 733 -3.08 -4.65 -33.50
C LYS A 733 -2.42 -3.29 -33.26
N LEU A 734 -1.90 -2.66 -34.31
CA LEU A 734 -1.31 -1.32 -34.20
C LEU A 734 -2.35 -0.27 -33.77
N SER A 735 -3.64 -0.50 -34.06
CA SER A 735 -4.71 0.39 -33.59
C SER A 735 -4.96 0.23 -32.08
N GLU A 736 -4.87 -0.98 -31.52
CA GLU A 736 -5.01 -1.22 -30.08
C GLU A 736 -3.88 -0.55 -29.29
N GLU A 737 -2.62 -0.70 -29.75
CA GLU A 737 -1.45 -0.02 -29.19
C GLU A 737 -1.65 1.51 -29.17
N VAL A 738 -2.21 2.08 -30.25
CA VAL A 738 -2.49 3.52 -30.37
C VAL A 738 -3.57 4.01 -29.41
N TYR A 739 -4.66 3.27 -29.20
CA TYR A 739 -5.74 3.67 -28.27
C TYR A 739 -5.33 3.67 -26.78
N THR A 740 -4.17 3.12 -26.43
CA THR A 740 -3.62 3.22 -25.06
C THR A 740 -2.80 4.49 -24.82
N LEU A 741 -2.31 5.15 -25.88
CA LEU A 741 -1.45 6.33 -25.81
C LEU A 741 -2.18 7.63 -26.20
N PHE A 742 -3.16 7.55 -27.09
CA PHE A 742 -3.89 8.70 -27.65
C PHE A 742 -5.35 8.69 -27.21
N ASP A 743 -5.91 9.86 -26.87
CA ASP A 743 -7.28 9.98 -26.41
C ASP A 743 -8.24 9.96 -27.61
N VAL A 744 -9.44 9.40 -27.48
CA VAL A 744 -10.43 9.27 -28.57
C VAL A 744 -11.00 10.59 -29.13
N GLN A 745 -10.52 11.74 -28.63
CA GLN A 745 -10.77 13.08 -29.18
C GLN A 745 -9.48 13.83 -29.63
N ASP A 746 -8.30 13.17 -29.58
CA ASP A 746 -7.07 13.71 -30.15
C ASP A 746 -7.16 13.75 -31.69
N ILE A 747 -6.91 14.92 -32.27
CA ILE A 747 -6.61 15.05 -33.70
C ILE A 747 -5.13 14.70 -33.89
N VAL A 748 -4.87 13.56 -34.49
CA VAL A 748 -3.51 13.03 -34.68
C VAL A 748 -2.94 13.45 -36.03
N THR A 749 -1.64 13.75 -36.06
CA THR A 749 -0.88 13.97 -37.30
C THR A 749 -0.15 12.68 -37.66
N LEU A 750 -0.55 12.05 -38.76
CA LEU A 750 0.08 10.86 -39.32
C LEU A 750 1.16 11.27 -40.32
N ILE A 751 2.38 10.75 -40.18
CA ILE A 751 3.51 10.97 -41.09
C ILE A 751 4.14 9.63 -41.46
N ILE A 752 4.18 9.31 -42.76
CA ILE A 752 4.88 8.12 -43.29
C ILE A 752 6.13 8.60 -44.04
N ILE A 753 7.30 8.16 -43.60
CA ILE A 753 8.60 8.38 -44.25
C ILE A 753 9.20 7.06 -44.74
N ASN A 754 10.04 7.07 -45.77
CA ASN A 754 10.89 5.93 -46.10
C ASN A 754 12.24 5.98 -45.36
N LYS A 755 13.06 4.93 -45.51
CA LYS A 755 14.43 4.86 -44.96
C LYS A 755 15.35 6.03 -45.33
N ASP A 756 15.07 6.76 -46.42
CA ASP A 756 15.88 7.90 -46.89
C ASP A 756 15.36 9.24 -46.32
N GLY A 757 14.47 9.20 -45.31
CA GLY A 757 13.86 10.37 -44.66
C GLY A 757 12.79 11.09 -45.49
N LYS A 758 12.45 10.58 -46.68
CA LYS A 758 11.48 11.21 -47.58
C LYS A 758 10.05 10.93 -47.11
N ILE A 759 9.25 11.99 -46.94
CA ILE A 759 7.83 11.90 -46.60
C ILE A 759 7.01 11.42 -47.82
N TYR A 760 6.20 10.37 -47.62
CA TYR A 760 5.24 9.81 -48.57
C TYR A 760 3.82 10.27 -48.27
N TYR A 761 3.48 10.38 -46.98
CA TYR A 761 2.19 10.89 -46.52
C TYR A 761 2.41 11.76 -45.28
N GLN A 762 1.72 12.90 -45.22
CA GLN A 762 1.60 13.71 -44.01
C GLN A 762 0.23 14.39 -43.99
N ASN A 763 -0.61 14.07 -43.00
CA ASN A 763 -1.92 14.71 -42.83
C ASN A 763 -2.44 14.58 -41.39
N GLN A 764 -3.47 15.35 -41.05
CA GLN A 764 -4.23 15.19 -39.81
C GLN A 764 -5.47 14.32 -40.01
N THR A 765 -5.83 13.55 -38.99
CA THR A 765 -7.01 12.70 -38.97
C THR A 765 -7.53 12.52 -37.53
N ASP A 766 -8.81 12.17 -37.38
CA ASP A 766 -9.37 11.78 -36.08
C ASP A 766 -8.86 10.39 -35.70
N LEU A 767 -8.60 10.13 -34.41
CA LEU A 767 -8.08 8.84 -33.96
C LEU A 767 -8.91 7.63 -34.44
N ASN A 768 -10.24 7.77 -34.39
CA ASN A 768 -11.20 6.74 -34.82
C ASN A 768 -11.15 6.41 -36.32
N ALA A 769 -10.52 7.25 -37.14
CA ALA A 769 -10.30 7.02 -38.57
C ALA A 769 -8.87 6.55 -38.88
N LEU A 770 -7.92 6.72 -37.96
CA LEU A 770 -6.49 6.54 -38.19
C LEU A 770 -6.13 5.16 -38.73
N GLY A 771 -6.64 4.08 -38.13
CA GLY A 771 -6.33 2.72 -38.56
C GLY A 771 -6.69 2.46 -40.04
N LYS A 772 -7.82 3.03 -40.50
CA LYS A 772 -8.22 2.97 -41.91
C LYS A 772 -7.31 3.84 -42.79
N VAL A 773 -6.91 5.02 -42.34
CA VAL A 773 -5.99 5.89 -43.11
C VAL A 773 -4.63 5.20 -43.26
N ILE A 774 -4.12 4.53 -42.22
CA ILE A 774 -2.88 3.75 -42.30
C ILE A 774 -3.01 2.61 -43.33
N ASP A 775 -4.10 1.84 -43.29
CA ASP A 775 -4.38 0.77 -44.27
C ASP A 775 -4.53 1.30 -45.73
N ASP A 776 -5.33 2.36 -45.93
CA ASP A 776 -5.56 2.97 -47.24
C ASP A 776 -4.26 3.54 -47.85
N GLU A 777 -3.37 4.14 -47.05
CA GLU A 777 -2.11 4.74 -47.52
C GLU A 777 -0.97 3.71 -47.66
N THR A 778 -0.83 2.75 -46.74
CA THR A 778 0.22 1.72 -46.84
C THR A 778 0.06 0.84 -48.08
N LYS A 779 -1.18 0.55 -48.50
CA LYS A 779 -1.50 -0.12 -49.78
C LYS A 779 -1.04 0.61 -51.05
N LYS A 780 -0.62 1.88 -50.95
CA LYS A 780 -0.08 2.68 -52.07
C LYS A 780 1.45 2.73 -52.08
N LEU A 781 2.10 2.26 -51.03
CA LEU A 781 3.55 2.18 -50.92
C LEU A 781 4.08 1.06 -51.83
N LYS A 782 5.36 1.13 -52.17
CA LYS A 782 6.07 0.04 -52.85
C LYS A 782 6.76 -0.82 -51.81
N GLU A 783 7.17 -2.02 -52.21
CA GLU A 783 8.06 -2.86 -51.42
C GLU A 783 9.30 -2.08 -50.93
N GLY A 784 9.59 -2.16 -49.62
CA GLY A 784 10.63 -1.36 -48.96
C GLY A 784 10.32 -1.01 -47.50
N PHE A 785 11.28 -0.30 -46.88
CA PHE A 785 11.26 0.07 -45.46
C PHE A 785 10.71 1.48 -45.24
N TYR A 786 9.78 1.59 -44.29
CA TYR A 786 9.12 2.85 -43.91
C TYR A 786 9.02 3.01 -42.40
N VAL A 787 8.85 4.26 -41.95
CA VAL A 787 8.51 4.59 -40.55
C VAL A 787 7.21 5.38 -40.54
N ILE A 788 6.24 4.87 -39.78
CA ILE A 788 4.99 5.56 -39.47
C ILE A 788 5.18 6.32 -38.16
N ASN A 789 4.83 7.61 -38.14
CA ASN A 789 4.86 8.46 -36.96
C ASN A 789 3.47 9.04 -36.71
N ILE A 790 3.00 9.00 -35.47
CA ILE A 790 1.68 9.48 -35.04
C ILE A 790 1.92 10.50 -33.92
N LEU A 791 1.49 11.75 -34.13
CA LEU A 791 1.80 12.87 -33.24
C LEU A 791 0.53 13.61 -32.78
N ALA A 792 0.38 13.85 -31.47
CA ALA A 792 -0.69 14.66 -30.90
C ALA A 792 -0.20 15.50 -29.72
N GLY A 793 -0.06 16.81 -29.91
CA GLY A 793 0.43 17.73 -28.88
C GLY A 793 1.86 17.39 -28.45
N LYS A 794 2.01 16.70 -27.31
CA LYS A 794 3.28 16.17 -26.79
C LYS A 794 3.41 14.64 -26.88
N LYS A 795 2.35 13.93 -27.26
CA LYS A 795 2.34 12.47 -27.45
C LYS A 795 2.92 12.15 -28.83
N SER A 796 3.78 11.13 -28.90
CA SER A 796 4.37 10.66 -30.15
C SER A 796 4.59 9.15 -30.12
N MET A 797 4.17 8.45 -31.17
CA MET A 797 4.51 7.06 -31.45
C MET A 797 5.23 6.99 -32.80
N SER A 798 6.25 6.13 -32.91
CA SER A 798 6.98 5.84 -34.15
C SER A 798 7.12 4.33 -34.33
N GLN A 799 6.65 3.79 -35.45
CA GLN A 799 6.73 2.36 -35.78
C GLN A 799 7.48 2.16 -37.10
N ARG A 800 8.52 1.31 -37.08
CA ARG A 800 9.18 0.81 -38.30
C ARG A 800 8.33 -0.29 -38.93
N ILE A 801 8.13 -0.27 -40.25
CA ILE A 801 7.43 -1.31 -41.01
C ILE A 801 8.19 -1.66 -42.29
N VAL A 802 7.96 -2.88 -42.78
CA VAL A 802 8.42 -3.34 -44.09
C VAL A 802 7.19 -3.65 -44.94
N ILE A 803 7.11 -3.06 -46.13
CA ILE A 803 6.15 -3.46 -47.15
C ILE A 803 6.84 -4.52 -48.02
N THR A 804 6.19 -5.66 -48.22
CA THR A 804 6.60 -6.73 -49.14
C THR A 804 5.45 -7.05 -50.11
N ASN A 805 5.76 -7.59 -51.30
CA ASN A 805 4.74 -7.96 -52.31
C ASN A 805 3.92 -9.21 -51.95
#